data_AF-A0A816U4L3-F1
#
_entry.id   AF-A0A816U4L3-F1
#
_cell.length_a   1.000
_cell.length_b   1.000
_cell.length_c   1.000
_cell.angle_alpha   90.00
_cell.angle_beta   90.00
_cell.angle_gamma   90.00
#
_symmetry.space_group_name_H-M   'P 1'
#
loop_
_entity.id
_entity.type
_entity.pdbx_description
1 polymer ?
#
loop_
_entity_poly.entity_id
_entity_poly.type
_entity_poly.pdbx_seq_one_letter_code
_entity_poly.pdbx_strand_id
1 'polypeptide(L)'
;MSAHSDDDDDDHSQDDQDYDTDQQVVEDPNNQQQNAFVTDDADVELSNQQQTGEYEEIEPIEAQPPNEIDADEQERQQSGTPAFRTLEDLFKEGTLTGTQMALLKSKYMELQNALTLSRQAEGRLRQEEHTYLAQIEKQKRILEEGESFPDKITTEVQQRRKDLLKYSNDLACTNERLFDLEYKIKALEEDKRALEKEKARIPNQHDIDEKVKNLRKECDELKRQIAQKKSEITDQNLLLGDKRKKYTTTTKQFDELTHSIENLEAEYLQSKLKPAELLKQTDSLSLQRDQTEQEIEEMDARVKEQERSTRQLQEDVEKLKALTSKEMRLNDQDNQENEKLNEEIRNVLNLIAFEEAKLAKGQIDERQSNEAVKSTIQMGKQIHEQHSKIQKQKERILRELKRSETRLRHAKDELSSANMTIEKLQLKRAAIPTDDTDINSHQIDLKDDIDNLAKTHEKQEKEIIVKQSMLITAQKEHEEVLLKQSDYRRDAVSMAHFASVVSNEREQKCREKMKAKNRLQAVQEDLQRKRAEIHEHDKRIADLDVKLKEFAVMYDIIKNERNKCVNSIQINSQKSNEMKEKLKLLQNEIEILRTKLSILEKDLQKKNLLVLASVVERDREKHKVEKQRAYLRELNVQDQQQTLENRNYNNLIAFAEKELVRLRKDYDTAVLDRNERSVQLVERYNEEVVFQEKVNVQDAKLKNAYIELRSRDDEIRLLELQIQEEKREIALLRKKLPVKRALDQELELYRICLESCQDRLIELEKILENPNDPARVRFLDGTDDSPEMIMRKLEQLEQRLSTKEEQSLEKDLILEQVNRLIERLSTKVDAGKDDTLSLAKKVNDLQNKIKDITRKMMATLSELTIYQSDALKLQQDKNIKEVEIQQCYERMEQGEPPSEDLEREWQRSNEIEQKRKSERKMREEKERETEHFLLPGGIITQAEPRPQAYAPNDDADIQVARPYGSHAPFKPSEPGANMRHIRKPNPKPIEI
;
A
#
# COMPACT_ATOMS: atom_id res chain seq x y z
N MET A 1 -19.59 46.22 38.70
CA MET A 1 -19.81 47.47 37.94
C MET A 1 -19.12 47.31 36.60
N SER A 2 -19.78 47.25 35.44
CA SER A 2 -21.18 46.98 35.06
C SER A 2 -21.11 46.43 33.62
N ALA A 3 -21.66 45.26 33.24
CA ALA A 3 -23.05 44.75 33.28
C ALA A 3 -23.86 45.11 32.01
N HIS A 4 -24.73 44.18 31.57
CA HIS A 4 -25.45 44.05 30.27
C HIS A 4 -24.58 43.47 29.12
N SER A 5 -25.07 42.58 28.25
CA SER A 5 -26.25 41.67 28.24
C SER A 5 -26.02 40.64 27.11
N ASP A 6 -26.19 39.33 27.24
CA ASP A 6 -27.36 38.48 27.61
C ASP A 6 -28.31 38.20 26.40
N ASP A 7 -28.05 37.04 25.74
CA ASP A 7 -28.94 35.95 25.25
C ASP A 7 -30.18 36.14 24.32
N ASP A 8 -30.73 34.99 23.88
CA ASP A 8 -32.01 34.67 23.17
C ASP A 8 -32.18 35.11 21.69
N ASP A 9 -32.93 34.45 20.78
CA ASP A 9 -33.30 33.02 20.53
C ASP A 9 -34.02 32.90 19.13
N ASP A 10 -34.27 31.67 18.63
CA ASP A 10 -35.39 31.25 17.70
C ASP A 10 -35.57 31.89 16.28
N ASP A 11 -36.31 31.33 15.28
CA ASP A 11 -36.80 29.97 14.94
C ASP A 11 -37.30 29.97 13.44
N HIS A 12 -37.82 28.83 12.95
CA HIS A 12 -38.63 28.52 11.73
C HIS A 12 -37.84 27.84 10.58
N SER A 13 -38.03 26.54 10.24
CA SER A 13 -39.23 25.79 9.76
C SER A 13 -39.63 26.17 8.32
N GLN A 14 -39.98 25.28 7.37
CA GLN A 14 -40.72 23.99 7.39
C GLN A 14 -40.26 23.06 6.23
N ASP A 15 -40.47 21.74 6.19
CA ASP A 15 -40.74 20.74 7.25
C ASP A 15 -39.84 19.48 7.06
N ASP A 16 -40.18 18.31 6.50
CA ASP A 16 -41.37 17.72 5.83
C ASP A 16 -41.44 16.20 6.14
N GLN A 17 -42.58 15.52 5.93
CA GLN A 17 -42.94 14.21 6.54
C GLN A 17 -43.58 13.19 5.54
N ASP A 18 -43.71 11.88 5.80
CA ASP A 18 -43.46 11.09 7.02
C ASP A 18 -42.72 9.74 6.71
N TYR A 19 -43.07 8.47 7.02
CA TYR A 19 -44.25 7.81 7.63
C TYR A 19 -43.85 6.43 8.22
N ASP A 20 -44.35 6.09 9.41
CA ASP A 20 -44.12 4.81 10.12
C ASP A 20 -44.97 3.61 9.62
N THR A 21 -44.59 2.38 9.98
CA THR A 21 -45.51 1.45 10.67
C THR A 21 -44.75 0.46 11.55
N ASP A 22 -45.17 0.34 12.81
CA ASP A 22 -44.52 -0.38 13.91
C ASP A 22 -45.13 -1.78 14.18
N GLN A 23 -44.52 -2.50 15.13
CA GLN A 23 -44.98 -3.63 16.00
C GLN A 23 -44.11 -4.90 15.92
N GLN A 24 -43.23 -5.17 16.91
CA GLN A 24 -43.47 -5.74 18.25
C GLN A 24 -43.89 -7.24 18.19
N VAL A 25 -43.38 -8.16 19.02
CA VAL A 25 -43.36 -8.19 20.50
C VAL A 25 -42.18 -9.05 21.04
N VAL A 26 -41.47 -8.53 22.07
CA VAL A 26 -41.03 -9.12 23.39
C VAL A 26 -40.88 -10.68 23.49
N GLU A 27 -39.84 -11.33 24.04
CA GLU A 27 -39.17 -11.16 25.36
C GLU A 27 -37.66 -11.52 25.40
N ASP A 28 -36.99 -11.05 26.46
CA ASP A 28 -35.60 -11.28 26.95
C ASP A 28 -35.74 -11.68 28.47
N PRO A 29 -34.75 -12.15 29.26
CA PRO A 29 -33.30 -12.27 29.01
C PRO A 29 -32.55 -13.50 29.62
N ASN A 30 -31.24 -13.61 29.31
CA ASN A 30 -30.19 -14.32 30.09
C ASN A 30 -30.28 -15.88 30.18
N ASN A 31 -29.23 -16.65 30.51
CA ASN A 31 -27.90 -16.30 31.07
C ASN A 31 -26.74 -17.23 30.62
N GLN A 32 -25.52 -16.70 30.64
CA GLN A 32 -24.18 -17.31 30.84
C GLN A 32 -23.88 -18.81 30.49
N GLN A 33 -23.07 -18.97 29.44
CA GLN A 33 -21.68 -19.48 29.45
C GLN A 33 -21.29 -20.94 29.88
N GLN A 34 -20.48 -21.53 28.97
CA GLN A 34 -19.22 -22.31 29.20
C GLN A 34 -19.22 -23.86 29.42
N ASN A 35 -18.57 -24.51 28.43
CA ASN A 35 -17.47 -25.50 28.55
C ASN A 35 -17.73 -27.00 28.87
N ALA A 36 -16.64 -27.76 28.59
CA ALA A 36 -16.27 -29.08 29.12
C ALA A 36 -16.83 -30.36 28.46
N PHE A 37 -16.25 -30.66 27.30
CA PHE A 37 -15.90 -32.01 26.84
C PHE A 37 -15.20 -32.85 27.94
N VAL A 38 -15.76 -34.02 28.31
CA VAL A 38 -15.03 -35.19 28.87
C VAL A 38 -15.78 -36.48 28.47
N THR A 39 -15.05 -37.60 28.38
CA THR A 39 -15.57 -38.98 28.34
C THR A 39 -15.89 -39.50 29.75
N ASP A 40 -16.54 -40.68 29.86
CA ASP A 40 -15.95 -41.90 30.47
C ASP A 40 -16.99 -43.03 30.59
N ASP A 41 -16.51 -44.27 30.78
CA ASP A 41 -17.29 -45.51 30.81
C ASP A 41 -17.98 -45.76 32.18
N ALA A 42 -19.08 -46.53 32.18
CA ALA A 42 -19.56 -47.27 33.36
C ALA A 42 -20.49 -48.44 32.99
N ASP A 43 -20.24 -49.63 33.55
CA ASP A 43 -21.09 -50.82 33.44
C ASP A 43 -22.34 -50.75 34.33
N VAL A 44 -23.42 -51.46 33.97
CA VAL A 44 -24.43 -51.95 34.91
C VAL A 44 -24.86 -53.38 34.52
N GLU A 45 -24.77 -54.32 35.44
CA GLU A 45 -25.28 -55.69 35.27
C GLU A 45 -26.75 -55.85 35.68
N LEU A 46 -27.45 -56.77 34.99
CA LEU A 46 -28.45 -57.72 35.49
C LEU A 46 -29.41 -57.32 36.64
N SER A 47 -30.72 -57.42 36.37
CA SER A 47 -31.60 -58.32 37.15
C SER A 47 -32.97 -58.54 36.49
N ASN A 48 -33.61 -59.67 36.81
CA ASN A 48 -34.95 -60.05 36.35
C ASN A 48 -36.02 -59.55 37.34
N GLN A 49 -37.23 -59.22 36.86
CA GLN A 49 -38.39 -60.14 37.01
C GLN A 49 -39.71 -59.63 36.38
N GLN A 50 -40.37 -60.58 35.70
CA GLN A 50 -41.81 -60.81 35.60
C GLN A 50 -42.80 -59.73 36.09
N GLN A 51 -43.74 -59.36 35.21
CA GLN A 51 -45.14 -59.21 35.60
C GLN A 51 -46.08 -59.86 34.57
N THR A 52 -47.22 -60.33 35.05
CA THR A 52 -48.20 -61.14 34.31
C THR A 52 -49.26 -60.28 33.64
N GLY A 53 -49.68 -60.65 32.42
CA GLY A 53 -50.87 -60.12 31.76
C GLY A 53 -51.68 -61.27 31.16
N GLU A 54 -52.84 -61.55 31.74
CA GLU A 54 -53.80 -62.52 31.22
C GLU A 54 -54.53 -61.91 30.01
N TYR A 55 -54.69 -62.69 28.94
CA TYR A 55 -55.55 -62.33 27.81
C TYR A 55 -56.33 -63.57 27.38
N GLU A 56 -57.62 -63.38 27.11
CA GLU A 56 -58.63 -64.43 27.05
C GLU A 56 -58.61 -65.21 25.73
N GLU A 57 -59.08 -66.45 25.76
CA GLU A 57 -59.34 -67.24 24.55
C GLU A 57 -60.50 -66.60 23.75
N ILE A 58 -60.21 -66.16 22.53
CA ILE A 58 -61.22 -65.77 21.54
C ILE A 58 -61.19 -66.82 20.43
N GLU A 59 -62.22 -67.66 20.35
CA GLU A 59 -62.39 -68.61 19.26
C GLU A 59 -62.47 -67.87 17.90
N PRO A 60 -61.73 -68.30 16.87
CA PRO A 60 -61.78 -67.66 15.56
C PRO A 60 -63.13 -67.93 14.90
N ILE A 61 -63.81 -66.86 14.46
CA ILE A 61 -65.09 -66.96 13.76
C ILE A 61 -64.89 -67.60 12.38
N GLU A 62 -65.31 -68.86 12.22
CA GLU A 62 -65.31 -69.57 10.93
C GLU A 62 -66.29 -68.93 9.94
N ALA A 63 -65.79 -67.98 9.16
CA ALA A 63 -66.49 -67.46 7.99
C ALA A 63 -66.46 -68.51 6.86
N GLN A 64 -67.53 -69.30 6.73
CA GLN A 64 -67.68 -70.26 5.63
C GLN A 64 -67.49 -69.58 4.27
N PRO A 65 -66.69 -70.15 3.35
CA PRO A 65 -66.54 -69.61 2.00
C PRO A 65 -67.88 -69.73 1.26
N PRO A 66 -68.31 -68.69 0.50
CA PRO A 66 -69.49 -68.80 -0.35
C PRO A 66 -69.32 -69.92 -1.38
N ASN A 67 -70.38 -70.70 -1.60
CA ASN A 67 -70.39 -71.77 -2.61
C ASN A 67 -69.94 -71.27 -3.99
N GLU A 68 -69.20 -72.10 -4.70
CA GLU A 68 -68.89 -71.89 -6.11
C GLU A 68 -70.21 -71.90 -6.91
N ILE A 69 -70.46 -70.80 -7.64
CA ILE A 69 -71.61 -70.65 -8.55
C ILE A 69 -71.06 -70.75 -9.97
N ASP A 70 -71.55 -71.73 -10.74
CA ASP A 70 -71.18 -71.94 -12.14
C ASP A 70 -71.40 -70.67 -12.99
N ALA A 71 -70.53 -70.47 -13.98
CA ALA A 71 -70.47 -69.23 -14.75
C ALA A 71 -71.80 -68.88 -15.46
N ASP A 72 -72.56 -69.89 -15.88
CA ASP A 72 -73.82 -69.76 -16.63
C ASP A 72 -74.97 -69.10 -15.82
N GLU A 73 -74.90 -69.08 -14.49
CA GLU A 73 -75.89 -68.35 -13.67
C GLU A 73 -75.54 -66.87 -13.49
N GLN A 74 -74.27 -66.49 -13.57
CA GLN A 74 -73.85 -65.10 -13.33
C GLN A 74 -74.35 -64.14 -14.41
N GLU A 75 -74.33 -64.53 -15.69
CA GLU A 75 -74.87 -63.70 -16.79
C GLU A 75 -76.38 -63.42 -16.62
N ARG A 76 -77.14 -64.38 -16.09
CA ARG A 76 -78.60 -64.24 -15.89
C ARG A 76 -78.96 -63.30 -14.75
N GLN A 77 -78.06 -63.08 -13.79
CA GLN A 77 -78.28 -62.13 -12.68
C GLN A 77 -77.88 -60.69 -13.05
N GLN A 78 -76.98 -60.48 -14.03
CA GLN A 78 -76.46 -59.16 -14.39
C GLN A 78 -77.55 -58.17 -14.86
N SER A 79 -78.55 -58.63 -15.61
CA SER A 79 -79.71 -57.83 -16.03
C SER A 79 -80.82 -57.70 -14.96
N GLY A 80 -80.77 -58.53 -13.92
CA GLY A 80 -81.80 -58.61 -12.87
C GLY A 80 -81.53 -57.75 -11.63
N THR A 81 -80.33 -57.15 -11.51
CA THR A 81 -79.92 -56.37 -10.33
C THR A 81 -80.84 -55.17 -10.06
N PRO A 82 -81.06 -54.77 -8.79
CA PRO A 82 -81.90 -53.63 -8.44
C PRO A 82 -81.48 -52.34 -9.15
N ALA A 83 -80.17 -52.11 -9.30
CA ALA A 83 -79.61 -50.95 -9.99
C ALA A 83 -80.01 -50.89 -11.48
N PHE A 84 -80.03 -52.03 -12.19
CA PHE A 84 -80.48 -52.10 -13.58
C PHE A 84 -81.97 -51.77 -13.72
N ARG A 85 -82.79 -52.22 -12.75
CA ARG A 85 -84.24 -51.93 -12.73
C ARG A 85 -84.52 -50.45 -12.45
N THR A 86 -83.89 -49.86 -11.44
CA THR A 86 -84.05 -48.41 -11.15
C THR A 86 -83.60 -47.53 -12.32
N LEU A 87 -82.57 -47.93 -13.07
CA LEU A 87 -82.15 -47.22 -14.29
C LEU A 87 -83.16 -47.36 -15.44
N GLU A 88 -83.91 -48.46 -15.52
CA GLU A 88 -85.00 -48.63 -16.48
C GLU A 88 -86.28 -47.89 -16.09
N ASP A 89 -86.58 -47.80 -14.80
CA ASP A 89 -87.76 -47.08 -14.32
C ASP A 89 -87.58 -45.56 -14.47
N LEU A 90 -86.40 -45.01 -14.15
CA LEU A 90 -86.06 -43.61 -14.44
C LEU A 90 -86.08 -43.27 -15.95
N PHE A 91 -85.80 -44.25 -16.82
CA PHE A 91 -85.95 -44.10 -18.27
C PHE A 91 -87.43 -44.09 -18.69
N LYS A 92 -88.30 -44.91 -18.09
CA LYS A 92 -89.76 -44.90 -18.32
C LYS A 92 -90.42 -43.61 -17.83
N GLU A 93 -89.91 -43.02 -16.75
CA GLU A 93 -90.31 -41.70 -16.24
C GLU A 93 -89.80 -40.53 -17.11
N GLY A 94 -89.01 -40.80 -18.16
CA GLY A 94 -88.54 -39.81 -19.12
C GLY A 94 -87.43 -38.89 -18.60
N THR A 95 -86.87 -39.16 -17.42
CA THR A 95 -85.82 -38.33 -16.80
C THR A 95 -84.42 -38.65 -17.32
N LEU A 96 -84.17 -39.89 -17.76
CA LEU A 96 -82.95 -40.30 -18.44
C LEU A 96 -83.16 -40.47 -19.94
N THR A 97 -82.15 -40.10 -20.74
CA THR A 97 -82.07 -40.50 -22.16
C THR A 97 -81.48 -41.90 -22.32
N GLY A 98 -81.85 -42.61 -23.39
CA GLY A 98 -81.44 -44.02 -23.59
C GLY A 98 -79.93 -44.22 -23.68
N THR A 99 -79.19 -43.24 -24.20
CA THR A 99 -77.72 -43.23 -24.24
C THR A 99 -77.11 -43.10 -22.83
N GLN A 100 -77.70 -42.27 -21.95
CA GLN A 100 -77.26 -42.16 -20.55
C GLN A 100 -77.55 -43.45 -19.78
N MET A 101 -78.72 -44.08 -19.99
CA MET A 101 -79.03 -45.37 -19.37
C MET A 101 -78.02 -46.45 -19.80
N ALA A 102 -77.70 -46.55 -21.09
CA ALA A 102 -76.71 -47.50 -21.60
C ALA A 102 -75.31 -47.27 -21.00
N LEU A 103 -74.87 -46.01 -20.87
CA LEU A 103 -73.56 -45.67 -20.34
C LEU A 103 -73.44 -45.95 -18.82
N LEU A 104 -74.51 -45.71 -18.06
CA LEU A 104 -74.55 -46.08 -16.63
C LEU A 104 -74.61 -47.61 -16.43
N LYS A 105 -75.34 -48.33 -17.29
CA LYS A 105 -75.34 -49.80 -17.30
C LYS A 105 -73.96 -50.37 -17.63
N SER A 106 -73.22 -49.79 -18.59
CA SER A 106 -71.82 -50.15 -18.89
C SER A 106 -70.93 -49.99 -17.65
N LYS A 107 -70.94 -48.81 -17.02
CA LYS A 107 -70.14 -48.54 -15.83
C LYS A 107 -70.47 -49.45 -14.65
N TYR A 108 -71.74 -49.82 -14.47
CA TYR A 108 -72.12 -50.81 -13.47
C TYR A 108 -71.55 -52.20 -13.79
N MET A 109 -71.60 -52.65 -15.05
CA MET A 109 -71.01 -53.94 -15.46
C MET A 109 -69.47 -53.92 -15.35
N GLU A 110 -68.80 -52.83 -15.70
CA GLU A 110 -67.35 -52.64 -15.49
C GLU A 110 -66.98 -52.79 -14.01
N LEU A 111 -67.73 -52.16 -13.10
CA LEU A 111 -67.48 -52.22 -11.65
C LEU A 111 -67.84 -53.59 -11.05
N GLN A 112 -68.92 -54.23 -11.51
CA GLN A 112 -69.29 -55.60 -11.15
C GLN A 112 -68.20 -56.59 -11.59
N ASN A 113 -67.66 -56.44 -12.81
CA ASN A 113 -66.59 -57.28 -13.33
C ASN A 113 -65.27 -57.08 -12.57
N ALA A 114 -64.93 -55.83 -12.21
CA ALA A 114 -63.77 -55.54 -11.35
C ALA A 114 -63.90 -56.19 -9.97
N LEU A 115 -65.11 -56.20 -9.37
CA LEU A 115 -65.38 -56.88 -8.10
C LEU A 115 -65.21 -58.41 -8.24
N THR A 116 -65.72 -59.02 -9.31
CA THR A 116 -65.57 -60.46 -9.57
C THR A 116 -64.10 -60.84 -9.80
N LEU A 117 -63.35 -60.06 -10.58
CA LEU A 117 -61.91 -60.26 -10.78
C LEU A 117 -61.11 -60.11 -9.47
N SER A 118 -61.46 -59.14 -8.62
CA SER A 118 -60.86 -58.96 -7.30
C SER A 118 -61.09 -60.19 -6.40
N ARG A 119 -62.32 -60.71 -6.35
CA ARG A 119 -62.65 -61.94 -5.60
C ARG A 119 -61.93 -63.18 -6.15
N GLN A 120 -61.79 -63.30 -7.48
CA GLN A 120 -61.01 -64.36 -8.10
C GLN A 120 -59.49 -64.24 -7.88
N ALA A 121 -58.98 -63.04 -7.62
CA ALA A 121 -57.60 -62.82 -7.22
C ALA A 121 -57.41 -63.17 -5.73
N GLU A 122 -58.31 -62.72 -4.85
CA GLU A 122 -58.31 -63.06 -3.42
C GLU A 122 -58.40 -64.58 -3.20
N GLY A 123 -59.30 -65.27 -3.91
CA GLY A 123 -59.42 -66.73 -3.85
C GLY A 123 -58.16 -67.47 -4.31
N ARG A 124 -57.47 -66.96 -5.34
CA ARG A 124 -56.17 -67.50 -5.77
C ARG A 124 -55.08 -67.28 -4.72
N LEU A 125 -54.98 -66.08 -4.17
CA LEU A 125 -54.03 -65.76 -3.11
C LEU A 125 -54.26 -66.63 -1.85
N ARG A 126 -55.52 -66.93 -1.50
CA ARG A 126 -55.85 -67.81 -0.36
C ARG A 126 -55.56 -69.29 -0.66
N GLN A 127 -55.68 -69.74 -1.91
CA GLN A 127 -55.21 -71.06 -2.33
C GLN A 127 -53.68 -71.14 -2.29
N GLU A 128 -52.97 -70.13 -2.79
CA GLU A 128 -51.52 -70.01 -2.72
C GLU A 128 -51.05 -70.02 -1.25
N GLU A 129 -51.66 -69.22 -0.37
CA GLU A 129 -51.44 -69.22 1.08
C GLU A 129 -51.56 -70.62 1.69
N HIS A 130 -52.64 -71.36 1.42
CA HIS A 130 -52.78 -72.74 1.89
C HIS A 130 -51.69 -73.67 1.34
N THR A 131 -51.26 -73.52 0.08
CA THR A 131 -50.15 -74.31 -0.46
C THR A 131 -48.80 -73.95 0.18
N TYR A 132 -48.56 -72.68 0.49
CA TYR A 132 -47.36 -72.23 1.17
C TYR A 132 -47.35 -72.65 2.65
N LEU A 133 -48.48 -72.58 3.36
CA LEU A 133 -48.62 -73.12 4.71
C LEU A 133 -48.33 -74.64 4.73
N ALA A 134 -48.90 -75.41 3.80
CA ALA A 134 -48.63 -76.85 3.69
C ALA A 134 -47.16 -77.16 3.31
N GLN A 135 -46.47 -76.28 2.58
CA GLN A 135 -45.03 -76.38 2.33
C GLN A 135 -44.22 -76.03 3.58
N ILE A 136 -44.60 -74.98 4.33
CA ILE A 136 -43.96 -74.57 5.58
C ILE A 136 -44.13 -75.65 6.66
N GLU A 137 -45.30 -76.28 6.79
CA GLU A 137 -45.49 -77.42 7.70
C GLU A 137 -44.62 -78.63 7.31
N LYS A 138 -44.49 -78.94 6.01
CA LYS A 138 -43.56 -79.98 5.55
C LYS A 138 -42.10 -79.62 5.86
N GLN A 139 -41.70 -78.37 5.63
CA GLN A 139 -40.34 -77.90 5.93
C GLN A 139 -40.07 -77.89 7.44
N LYS A 140 -41.05 -77.51 8.27
CA LYS A 140 -40.97 -77.61 9.73
C LYS A 140 -40.81 -79.06 10.20
N ARG A 141 -41.62 -80.00 9.68
CA ARG A 141 -41.43 -81.42 10.03
C ARG A 141 -40.08 -81.98 9.57
N ILE A 142 -39.58 -81.58 8.40
CA ILE A 142 -38.24 -81.96 7.93
C ILE A 142 -37.13 -81.34 8.81
N LEU A 143 -37.35 -80.14 9.36
CA LEU A 143 -36.45 -79.54 10.34
C LEU A 143 -36.55 -80.24 11.71
N GLU A 144 -37.74 -80.57 12.20
CA GLU A 144 -37.94 -81.33 13.44
C GLU A 144 -37.34 -82.75 13.35
N GLU A 145 -37.45 -83.43 12.20
CA GLU A 145 -36.76 -84.69 11.88
C GLU A 145 -35.23 -84.52 11.69
N GLY A 146 -34.75 -83.29 11.41
CA GLY A 146 -33.33 -82.95 11.28
C GLY A 146 -32.66 -82.52 12.60
N GLU A 147 -33.39 -81.83 13.47
CA GLU A 147 -32.95 -81.36 14.78
C GLU A 147 -32.99 -82.46 15.85
N SER A 148 -33.83 -83.48 15.68
CA SER A 148 -33.95 -84.64 16.58
C SER A 148 -32.78 -85.65 16.48
N PHE A 149 -31.55 -85.15 16.50
CA PHE A 149 -30.34 -85.97 16.60
C PHE A 149 -30.30 -86.71 17.95
N PRO A 150 -30.08 -88.04 17.98
CA PRO A 150 -30.27 -88.80 19.21
C PRO A 150 -29.20 -88.52 20.27
N ASP A 151 -29.61 -87.95 21.40
CA ASP A 151 -28.79 -87.56 22.58
C ASP A 151 -28.00 -88.68 23.28
N LYS A 152 -28.05 -89.91 22.76
CA LYS A 152 -27.33 -91.08 23.28
C LYS A 152 -26.44 -91.69 22.20
N ILE A 153 -25.35 -90.98 21.91
CA ILE A 153 -24.25 -91.46 21.07
C ILE A 153 -23.55 -92.61 21.80
N THR A 154 -23.67 -93.83 21.29
CA THR A 154 -23.14 -95.06 21.90
C THR A 154 -22.06 -95.75 21.06
N THR A 155 -21.70 -95.21 19.89
CA THR A 155 -20.69 -95.81 18.99
C THR A 155 -19.71 -94.79 18.43
N GLU A 156 -18.44 -95.20 18.27
CA GLU A 156 -17.37 -94.35 17.73
C GLU A 156 -17.67 -93.82 16.32
N VAL A 157 -18.41 -94.59 15.50
CA VAL A 157 -18.81 -94.18 14.14
C VAL A 157 -19.68 -92.93 14.16
N GLN A 158 -20.53 -92.76 15.16
CA GLN A 158 -21.35 -91.56 15.34
C GLN A 158 -20.51 -90.37 15.82
N GLN A 159 -19.52 -90.59 16.70
CA GLN A 159 -18.55 -89.55 17.08
C GLN A 159 -17.73 -89.09 15.87
N ARG A 160 -17.19 -90.03 15.08
CA ARG A 160 -16.44 -89.70 13.86
C ARG A 160 -17.28 -88.98 12.80
N ARG A 161 -18.58 -89.26 12.70
CA ARG A 161 -19.50 -88.47 11.87
C ARG A 161 -19.71 -87.05 12.41
N LYS A 162 -19.83 -86.87 13.73
CA LYS A 162 -19.92 -85.54 14.38
C LYS A 162 -18.65 -84.72 14.17
N ASP A 163 -17.48 -85.35 14.30
CA ASP A 163 -16.17 -84.72 14.02
C ASP A 163 -16.05 -84.34 12.55
N LEU A 164 -16.39 -85.25 11.63
CA LEU A 164 -16.32 -84.99 10.18
C LEU A 164 -17.27 -83.88 9.74
N LEU A 165 -18.50 -83.83 10.29
CA LEU A 165 -19.45 -82.75 9.99
C LEU A 165 -18.95 -81.40 10.52
N LYS A 166 -18.38 -81.37 11.73
CA LYS A 166 -17.71 -80.16 12.26
C LYS A 166 -16.59 -79.70 11.35
N TYR A 167 -15.61 -80.56 11.06
CA TYR A 167 -14.50 -80.21 10.19
C TYR A 167 -14.96 -79.82 8.78
N SER A 168 -16.06 -80.39 8.25
CA SER A 168 -16.65 -79.97 6.97
C SER A 168 -17.21 -78.55 7.03
N ASN A 169 -17.90 -78.18 8.12
CA ASN A 169 -18.45 -76.84 8.32
C ASN A 169 -17.35 -75.81 8.61
N ASP A 170 -16.35 -76.18 9.42
CA ASP A 170 -15.16 -75.36 9.69
C ASP A 170 -14.42 -75.07 8.36
N LEU A 171 -14.21 -76.10 7.53
CA LEU A 171 -13.54 -75.97 6.23
C LEU A 171 -14.36 -75.10 5.28
N ALA A 172 -15.69 -75.28 5.20
CA ALA A 172 -16.59 -74.41 4.43
C ALA A 172 -16.48 -72.94 4.86
N CYS A 173 -16.57 -72.66 6.16
CA CYS A 173 -16.44 -71.30 6.70
C CYS A 173 -15.04 -70.71 6.43
N THR A 174 -13.97 -71.51 6.47
CA THR A 174 -12.64 -71.03 6.05
C THR A 174 -12.54 -70.77 4.55
N ASN A 175 -13.25 -71.52 3.69
CA ASN A 175 -13.27 -71.28 2.25
C ASN A 175 -14.03 -69.99 1.89
N GLU A 176 -15.18 -69.75 2.52
CA GLU A 176 -15.93 -68.48 2.39
C GLU A 176 -15.06 -67.30 2.82
N ARG A 177 -14.41 -67.41 3.99
CA ARG A 177 -13.49 -66.39 4.50
C ARG A 177 -12.24 -66.20 3.63
N LEU A 178 -11.74 -67.24 2.96
CA LEU A 178 -10.67 -67.13 1.97
C LEU A 178 -11.15 -66.43 0.69
N PHE A 179 -12.37 -66.71 0.22
CA PHE A 179 -12.97 -66.04 -0.92
C PHE A 179 -13.18 -64.54 -0.66
N ASP A 180 -13.69 -64.17 0.52
CA ASP A 180 -13.81 -62.78 0.96
C ASP A 180 -12.45 -62.07 1.02
N LEU A 181 -11.42 -62.74 1.54
CA LEU A 181 -10.06 -62.20 1.60
C LEU A 181 -9.45 -62.05 0.20
N GLU A 182 -9.64 -63.01 -0.70
CA GLU A 182 -9.21 -62.90 -2.10
C GLU A 182 -9.91 -61.76 -2.84
N TYR A 183 -11.23 -61.60 -2.66
CA TYR A 183 -11.99 -60.50 -3.22
C TYR A 183 -11.47 -59.16 -2.70
N LYS A 184 -11.24 -59.06 -1.38
CA LYS A 184 -10.69 -57.86 -0.74
C LYS A 184 -9.25 -57.55 -1.16
N ILE A 185 -8.42 -58.57 -1.42
CA ILE A 185 -7.09 -58.40 -2.01
C ILE A 185 -7.20 -57.86 -3.44
N LYS A 186 -8.09 -58.41 -4.28
CA LYS A 186 -8.30 -57.93 -5.65
C LYS A 186 -8.77 -56.47 -5.69
N ALA A 187 -9.72 -56.10 -4.83
CA ALA A 187 -10.16 -54.71 -4.68
C ALA A 187 -9.00 -53.78 -4.27
N LEU A 188 -8.21 -54.17 -3.25
CA LEU A 188 -7.04 -53.40 -2.81
C LEU A 188 -5.91 -53.34 -3.85
N GLU A 189 -5.78 -54.33 -4.73
CA GLU A 189 -4.88 -54.25 -5.90
C GLU A 189 -5.37 -53.27 -6.96
N GLU A 190 -6.69 -53.18 -7.18
CA GLU A 190 -7.28 -52.22 -8.11
C GLU A 190 -7.20 -50.79 -7.57
N ASP A 191 -7.52 -50.57 -6.29
CA ASP A 191 -7.29 -49.31 -5.58
C ASP A 191 -5.80 -48.91 -5.65
N LYS A 192 -4.88 -49.84 -5.39
CA LYS A 192 -3.45 -49.59 -5.52
C LYS A 192 -3.05 -49.19 -6.94
N ARG A 193 -3.58 -49.87 -7.97
CA ARG A 193 -3.33 -49.50 -9.39
C ARG A 193 -3.94 -48.15 -9.77
N ALA A 194 -5.05 -47.74 -9.14
CA ALA A 194 -5.61 -46.40 -9.29
C ALA A 194 -4.69 -45.36 -8.65
N LEU A 195 -4.31 -45.56 -7.38
CA LEU A 195 -3.40 -44.68 -6.63
C LEU A 195 -2.00 -44.59 -7.27
N GLU A 196 -1.48 -45.66 -7.87
CA GLU A 196 -0.22 -45.63 -8.62
C GLU A 196 -0.34 -44.80 -9.92
N LYS A 197 -1.49 -44.85 -10.62
CA LYS A 197 -1.77 -43.98 -11.78
C LYS A 197 -1.97 -42.52 -11.37
N GLU A 198 -2.59 -42.24 -10.23
CA GLU A 198 -2.72 -40.88 -9.70
C GLU A 198 -1.38 -40.32 -9.23
N LYS A 199 -0.57 -41.13 -8.53
CA LYS A 199 0.80 -40.78 -8.18
C LYS A 199 1.66 -40.46 -9.41
N ALA A 200 1.43 -41.13 -10.54
CA ALA A 200 2.08 -40.83 -11.82
C ALA A 200 1.51 -39.60 -12.56
N ARG A 201 0.34 -39.09 -12.15
CA ARG A 201 -0.25 -37.82 -12.64
C ARG A 201 0.17 -36.61 -11.80
N ILE A 202 0.57 -36.81 -10.54
CA ILE A 202 1.20 -35.77 -9.72
C ILE A 202 2.58 -35.46 -10.33
N PRO A 203 2.89 -34.20 -10.72
CA PRO A 203 4.19 -33.85 -11.27
C PRO A 203 5.32 -34.12 -10.26
N ASN A 204 6.56 -34.31 -10.74
CA ASN A 204 7.67 -34.54 -9.81
C ASN A 204 7.88 -33.31 -8.92
N GLN A 205 8.39 -33.53 -7.71
CA GLN A 205 8.69 -32.43 -6.77
C GLN A 205 9.54 -31.33 -7.42
N HIS A 206 10.47 -31.69 -8.31
CA HIS A 206 11.29 -30.74 -9.08
C HIS A 206 10.46 -29.85 -10.02
N ASP A 207 9.47 -30.41 -10.71
CA ASP A 207 8.60 -29.69 -11.65
C ASP A 207 7.66 -28.72 -10.89
N ILE A 208 7.24 -29.12 -9.68
CA ILE A 208 6.46 -28.29 -8.76
C ILE A 208 7.34 -27.16 -8.21
N ASP A 209 8.54 -27.49 -7.71
CA ASP A 209 9.49 -26.52 -7.16
C ASP A 209 9.96 -25.51 -8.22
N GLU A 210 10.14 -25.93 -9.49
CA GLU A 210 10.45 -25.01 -10.59
C GLU A 210 9.26 -24.10 -10.93
N LYS A 211 8.03 -24.63 -11.01
CA LYS A 211 6.82 -23.81 -11.20
C LYS A 211 6.64 -22.82 -10.04
N VAL A 212 6.81 -23.24 -8.79
CA VAL A 212 6.78 -22.37 -7.61
C VAL A 212 7.90 -21.33 -7.66
N LYS A 213 9.11 -21.69 -8.13
CA LYS A 213 10.24 -20.76 -8.29
C LYS A 213 9.99 -19.73 -9.39
N ASN A 214 9.33 -20.11 -10.50
CA ASN A 214 8.98 -19.20 -11.59
C ASN A 214 7.80 -18.30 -11.21
N LEU A 215 6.73 -18.84 -10.62
CA LEU A 215 5.62 -18.06 -10.05
C LEU A 215 6.11 -17.09 -8.95
N ARG A 216 7.11 -17.46 -8.15
CA ARG A 216 7.74 -16.53 -7.19
C ARG A 216 8.50 -15.40 -7.88
N LYS A 217 9.28 -15.68 -8.94
CA LYS A 217 9.90 -14.62 -9.77
C LYS A 217 8.84 -13.69 -10.32
N GLU A 218 7.79 -14.22 -10.94
CA GLU A 218 6.68 -13.45 -11.53
C GLU A 218 5.96 -12.60 -10.48
N CYS A 219 5.67 -13.16 -9.30
CA CYS A 219 5.12 -12.41 -8.17
C CYS A 219 6.05 -11.29 -7.68
N ASP A 220 7.37 -11.51 -7.69
CA ASP A 220 8.34 -10.49 -7.27
C ASP A 220 8.57 -9.44 -8.37
N GLU A 221 8.48 -9.81 -9.65
CA GLU A 221 8.44 -8.89 -10.79
C GLU A 221 7.19 -8.01 -10.76
N LEU A 222 6.02 -8.60 -10.50
CA LEU A 222 4.75 -7.87 -10.31
C LEU A 222 4.80 -6.97 -9.06
N LYS A 223 5.41 -7.40 -7.95
CA LYS A 223 5.64 -6.53 -6.78
C LYS A 223 6.56 -5.34 -7.13
N ARG A 224 7.61 -5.53 -7.94
CA ARG A 224 8.46 -4.44 -8.43
C ARG A 224 7.69 -3.48 -9.32
N GLN A 225 6.89 -3.98 -10.25
CA GLN A 225 6.04 -3.16 -11.13
C GLN A 225 4.99 -2.38 -10.33
N ILE A 226 4.35 -3.01 -9.33
CA ILE A 226 3.40 -2.34 -8.42
C ILE A 226 4.12 -1.30 -7.56
N ALA A 227 5.35 -1.55 -7.10
CA ALA A 227 6.14 -0.56 -6.37
C ALA A 227 6.56 0.63 -7.26
N GLN A 228 6.97 0.38 -8.50
CA GLN A 228 7.26 1.43 -9.49
C GLN A 228 6.01 2.24 -9.81
N LYS A 229 4.86 1.61 -10.09
CA LYS A 229 3.60 2.32 -10.35
C LYS A 229 3.09 3.09 -9.13
N LYS A 230 3.32 2.60 -7.91
CA LYS A 230 3.06 3.37 -6.69
C LYS A 230 4.00 4.58 -6.55
N SER A 231 5.29 4.45 -6.90
CA SER A 231 6.21 5.60 -6.99
C SER A 231 5.73 6.62 -8.01
N GLU A 232 5.45 6.21 -9.25
CA GLU A 232 4.94 7.08 -10.31
C GLU A 232 3.67 7.81 -9.88
N ILE A 233 2.74 7.13 -9.19
CA ILE A 233 1.52 7.75 -8.66
C ILE A 233 1.84 8.73 -7.53
N THR A 234 2.77 8.45 -6.61
CA THR A 234 3.18 9.43 -5.59
C THR A 234 3.90 10.64 -6.20
N ASP A 235 4.75 10.42 -7.20
CA ASP A 235 5.50 11.46 -7.89
C ASP A 235 4.57 12.36 -8.72
N GLN A 236 3.59 11.79 -9.43
CA GLN A 236 2.54 12.53 -10.13
C GLN A 236 1.62 13.30 -9.18
N ASN A 237 1.23 12.74 -8.03
CA ASN A 237 0.44 13.46 -7.03
C ASN A 237 1.22 14.61 -6.38
N LEU A 238 2.53 14.45 -6.17
CA LEU A 238 3.40 15.50 -5.66
C LEU A 238 3.54 16.63 -6.70
N LEU A 239 3.78 16.29 -7.98
CA LEU A 239 3.80 17.23 -9.09
C LEU A 239 2.46 17.97 -9.29
N LEU A 240 1.32 17.29 -9.10
CA LEU A 240 -0.01 17.92 -9.10
C LEU A 240 -0.20 18.84 -7.90
N GLY A 241 0.28 18.45 -6.72
CA GLY A 241 0.29 19.28 -5.51
C GLY A 241 1.09 20.56 -5.71
N ASP A 242 2.28 20.48 -6.30
CA ASP A 242 3.13 21.65 -6.56
C ASP A 242 2.65 22.50 -7.75
N LYS A 243 2.00 21.90 -8.75
CA LYS A 243 1.23 22.67 -9.76
C LYS A 243 0.06 23.41 -9.13
N ARG A 244 -0.68 22.81 -8.19
CA ARG A 244 -1.74 23.49 -7.43
C ARG A 244 -1.18 24.63 -6.57
N LYS A 245 -0.06 24.44 -5.87
CA LYS A 245 0.62 25.52 -5.12
C LYS A 245 1.02 26.67 -6.05
N LYS A 246 1.72 26.36 -7.16
CA LYS A 246 2.11 27.36 -8.16
C LYS A 246 0.90 28.13 -8.70
N TYR A 247 -0.20 27.44 -9.02
CA TYR A 247 -1.45 28.06 -9.42
C TYR A 247 -1.98 29.02 -8.33
N THR A 248 -2.07 28.59 -7.07
CA THR A 248 -2.53 29.44 -5.96
C THR A 248 -1.62 30.63 -5.66
N THR A 249 -0.30 30.51 -5.89
CA THR A 249 0.60 31.67 -5.79
C THR A 249 0.43 32.63 -6.96
N THR A 250 0.17 32.12 -8.18
CA THR A 250 -0.13 33.00 -9.32
C THR A 250 -1.51 33.65 -9.24
N THR A 251 -2.52 33.02 -8.60
CA THR A 251 -3.79 33.71 -8.30
C THR A 251 -3.54 34.83 -7.30
N LYS A 252 -2.88 34.57 -6.17
CA LYS A 252 -2.55 35.62 -5.20
C LYS A 252 -1.75 36.77 -5.80
N GLN A 253 -0.76 36.48 -6.65
CA GLN A 253 -0.01 37.53 -7.37
C GLN A 253 -0.88 38.29 -8.37
N PHE A 254 -1.88 37.65 -8.99
CA PHE A 254 -2.86 38.31 -9.84
C PHE A 254 -3.84 39.18 -9.02
N ASP A 255 -4.27 38.70 -7.85
CA ASP A 255 -5.14 39.43 -6.92
C ASP A 255 -4.38 40.66 -6.34
N GLU A 256 -3.12 40.48 -5.93
CA GLU A 256 -2.20 41.53 -5.50
C GLU A 256 -1.95 42.57 -6.61
N LEU A 257 -1.76 42.12 -7.86
CA LEU A 257 -1.64 43.02 -9.02
C LEU A 257 -2.96 43.73 -9.34
N THR A 258 -4.11 43.07 -9.16
CA THR A 258 -5.44 43.66 -9.39
C THR A 258 -5.71 44.75 -8.36
N HIS A 259 -5.50 44.48 -7.05
CA HIS A 259 -5.54 45.53 -6.02
C HIS A 259 -4.49 46.62 -6.24
N SER A 260 -3.31 46.30 -6.77
CA SER A 260 -2.31 47.33 -7.14
C SER A 260 -2.83 48.24 -8.27
N ILE A 261 -3.49 47.68 -9.28
CA ILE A 261 -4.15 48.43 -10.36
C ILE A 261 -5.31 49.27 -9.80
N GLU A 262 -6.20 48.72 -8.98
CA GLU A 262 -7.31 49.44 -8.35
C GLU A 262 -6.81 50.61 -7.48
N ASN A 263 -5.73 50.41 -6.72
CA ASN A 263 -5.09 51.48 -5.95
C ASN A 263 -4.45 52.54 -6.86
N LEU A 264 -3.78 52.15 -7.96
CA LEU A 264 -3.21 53.09 -8.93
C LEU A 264 -4.30 53.85 -9.71
N GLU A 265 -5.46 53.24 -9.98
CA GLU A 265 -6.63 53.93 -10.55
C GLU A 265 -7.26 54.90 -9.55
N ALA A 266 -7.34 54.55 -8.26
CA ALA A 266 -7.77 55.45 -7.19
C ALA A 266 -6.79 56.63 -7.00
N GLU A 267 -5.47 56.38 -7.00
CA GLU A 267 -4.44 57.42 -6.98
C GLU A 267 -4.48 58.29 -8.23
N TYR A 268 -4.76 57.73 -9.40
CA TYR A 268 -4.95 58.47 -10.66
C TYR A 268 -6.23 59.34 -10.62
N LEU A 269 -7.31 58.84 -10.02
CA LEU A 269 -8.54 59.61 -9.75
C LEU A 269 -8.28 60.77 -8.77
N GLN A 270 -7.53 60.55 -7.68
CA GLN A 270 -7.05 61.65 -6.84
C GLN A 270 -6.14 62.61 -7.63
N SER A 271 -5.27 62.10 -8.50
CA SER A 271 -4.37 62.92 -9.31
C SER A 271 -5.13 63.79 -10.32
N LYS A 272 -6.33 63.38 -10.77
CA LYS A 272 -7.25 64.23 -11.55
C LYS A 272 -7.90 65.36 -10.73
N LEU A 273 -7.95 65.26 -9.39
CA LEU A 273 -8.45 66.32 -8.51
C LEU A 273 -7.33 67.32 -8.11
N LYS A 274 -6.07 66.87 -8.07
CA LYS A 274 -4.90 67.70 -7.72
C LYS A 274 -4.78 69.05 -8.46
N PRO A 275 -5.20 69.25 -9.73
CA PRO A 275 -5.15 70.58 -10.37
C PRO A 275 -5.92 71.68 -9.62
N ALA A 276 -6.99 71.34 -8.90
CA ALA A 276 -7.74 72.30 -8.09
C ALA A 276 -7.08 72.59 -6.73
N GLU A 277 -6.35 71.60 -6.18
CA GLU A 277 -5.63 71.73 -4.91
C GLU A 277 -4.28 72.43 -5.11
N LEU A 278 -3.57 72.13 -6.20
CA LEU A 278 -2.31 72.77 -6.59
C LEU A 278 -2.46 74.27 -6.79
N LEU A 279 -3.61 74.77 -7.27
CA LEU A 279 -3.89 76.20 -7.33
C LEU A 279 -3.85 76.84 -5.93
N LYS A 280 -4.59 76.29 -4.96
CA LYS A 280 -4.59 76.77 -3.57
C LYS A 280 -3.25 76.56 -2.86
N GLN A 281 -2.54 75.47 -3.16
CA GLN A 281 -1.21 75.22 -2.61
C GLN A 281 -0.17 76.17 -3.23
N THR A 282 -0.31 76.59 -4.49
CA THR A 282 0.58 77.59 -5.09
C THR A 282 0.43 78.95 -4.41
N ASP A 283 -0.80 79.38 -4.12
CA ASP A 283 -1.07 80.60 -3.36
C ASP A 283 -0.49 80.51 -1.92
N SER A 284 -0.70 79.37 -1.24
CA SER A 284 -0.16 79.13 0.11
C SER A 284 1.37 79.03 0.13
N LEU A 285 1.98 78.42 -0.89
CA LEU A 285 3.44 78.30 -1.03
C LEU A 285 4.08 79.61 -1.45
N SER A 286 3.36 80.52 -2.15
CA SER A 286 3.84 81.89 -2.34
C SER A 286 3.95 82.61 -0.99
N LEU A 287 2.91 82.52 -0.16
CA LEU A 287 2.90 83.16 1.16
C LEU A 287 3.97 82.57 2.10
N GLN A 288 4.17 81.24 2.06
CA GLN A 288 5.24 80.58 2.80
C GLN A 288 6.63 80.87 2.23
N ARG A 289 6.79 81.02 0.91
CA ARG A 289 8.06 81.43 0.29
C ARG A 289 8.47 82.80 0.83
N ASP A 290 7.56 83.78 0.78
CA ASP A 290 7.81 85.14 1.24
C ASP A 290 8.18 85.19 2.74
N GLN A 291 7.58 84.31 3.56
CA GLN A 291 7.97 84.12 4.96
C GLN A 291 9.36 83.47 5.09
N THR A 292 9.64 82.41 4.35
CA THR A 292 10.96 81.75 4.37
C THR A 292 12.07 82.63 3.80
N GLU A 293 11.80 83.55 2.87
CA GLU A 293 12.80 84.53 2.40
C GLU A 293 13.17 85.51 3.54
N GLN A 294 12.21 85.93 4.37
CA GLN A 294 12.49 86.73 5.58
C GLN A 294 13.22 85.91 6.66
N GLU A 295 12.81 84.66 6.93
CA GLU A 295 13.53 83.77 7.84
C GLU A 295 14.95 83.45 7.34
N ILE A 296 15.15 83.35 6.03
CA ILE A 296 16.48 83.21 5.41
C ILE A 296 17.30 84.48 5.61
N GLU A 297 16.78 85.69 5.40
CA GLU A 297 17.53 86.92 5.68
C GLU A 297 17.90 87.06 7.18
N GLU A 298 17.01 86.72 8.11
CA GLU A 298 17.33 86.69 9.55
C GLU A 298 18.36 85.60 9.90
N MET A 299 18.25 84.42 9.30
CA MET A 299 19.21 83.32 9.52
C MET A 299 20.56 83.64 8.87
N ASP A 300 20.60 84.33 7.73
CA ASP A 300 21.83 84.75 7.05
C ASP A 300 22.51 85.90 7.81
N ALA A 301 21.76 86.71 8.58
CA ALA A 301 22.31 87.63 9.57
C ALA A 301 22.89 86.87 10.79
N ARG A 302 22.16 85.87 11.32
CA ARG A 302 22.64 85.01 12.42
C ARG A 302 23.87 84.19 12.05
N VAL A 303 23.96 83.68 10.81
CA VAL A 303 25.14 82.98 10.29
C VAL A 303 26.34 83.93 10.27
N LYS A 304 26.21 85.16 9.78
CA LYS A 304 27.28 86.17 9.81
C LYS A 304 27.72 86.57 11.22
N GLU A 305 26.88 86.36 12.24
CA GLU A 305 27.22 86.53 13.65
C GLU A 305 27.88 85.26 14.25
N GLN A 306 27.38 84.08 13.91
CA GLN A 306 28.01 82.79 14.26
C GLN A 306 29.37 82.59 13.57
N GLU A 307 29.61 83.12 12.38
CA GLU A 307 30.93 83.15 11.71
C GLU A 307 31.96 83.98 12.49
N ARG A 308 31.51 85.05 13.18
CA ARG A 308 32.38 85.84 14.06
C ARG A 308 32.70 85.08 15.35
N SER A 309 31.69 84.45 15.94
CA SER A 309 31.84 83.59 17.14
C SER A 309 32.73 82.37 16.87
N THR A 310 32.55 81.68 15.75
CA THR A 310 33.35 80.49 15.38
C THR A 310 34.80 80.84 15.05
N ARG A 311 35.10 82.04 14.52
CA ARG A 311 36.50 82.52 14.41
C ARG A 311 37.16 82.73 15.78
N GLN A 312 36.44 83.28 16.76
CA GLN A 312 36.95 83.41 18.13
C GLN A 312 37.17 82.03 18.78
N LEU A 313 36.22 81.10 18.60
CA LEU A 313 36.36 79.72 19.06
C LEU A 313 37.50 78.96 18.36
N GLN A 314 37.83 79.28 17.11
CA GLN A 314 38.99 78.69 16.41
C GLN A 314 40.31 79.11 17.06
N GLU A 315 40.47 80.37 17.47
CA GLU A 315 41.64 80.83 18.24
C GLU A 315 41.76 80.12 19.59
N ASP A 316 40.65 79.83 20.27
CA ASP A 316 40.65 79.07 21.53
C ASP A 316 40.87 77.56 21.33
N VAL A 317 40.43 76.99 20.20
CA VAL A 317 40.72 75.61 19.82
C VAL A 317 42.22 75.40 19.55
N GLU A 318 42.95 76.39 19.02
CA GLU A 318 44.41 76.28 18.90
C GLU A 318 45.11 76.28 20.27
N LYS A 319 44.62 77.08 21.23
CA LYS A 319 45.09 77.07 22.62
C LYS A 319 44.81 75.72 23.31
N LEU A 320 43.65 75.11 23.04
CA LEU A 320 43.29 73.78 23.55
C LEU A 320 44.13 72.64 22.94
N LYS A 321 44.45 72.67 21.64
CA LYS A 321 45.32 71.66 21.00
C LYS A 321 46.71 71.57 21.66
N ALA A 322 47.23 72.69 22.16
CA ALA A 322 48.48 72.70 22.92
C ALA A 322 48.36 71.92 24.25
N LEU A 323 47.19 71.96 24.91
CA LEU A 323 46.92 71.20 26.13
C LEU A 323 46.73 69.70 25.86
N THR A 324 46.00 69.32 24.80
CA THR A 324 45.77 67.89 24.46
C THR A 324 47.09 67.16 24.15
N SER A 325 48.09 67.86 23.61
CA SER A 325 49.44 67.32 23.40
C SER A 325 50.17 66.89 24.69
N LYS A 326 49.71 67.40 25.84
CA LYS A 326 50.22 67.10 27.18
C LYS A 326 49.49 65.92 27.83
N GLU A 327 48.21 65.72 27.49
CA GLU A 327 47.37 64.63 28.01
C GLU A 327 47.73 63.27 27.39
N MET A 328 48.05 63.21 26.09
CA MET A 328 48.49 61.94 25.47
C MET A 328 49.74 61.34 26.14
N ARG A 329 50.65 62.19 26.64
CA ARG A 329 51.83 61.74 27.39
C ARG A 329 51.52 61.14 28.76
N LEU A 330 50.32 61.39 29.30
CA LEU A 330 49.85 60.76 30.54
C LEU A 330 49.27 59.38 30.24
N ASN A 331 48.48 59.28 29.16
CA ASN A 331 47.87 58.04 28.68
C ASN A 331 48.92 56.99 28.28
N ASP A 332 50.08 57.42 27.76
CA ASP A 332 51.24 56.54 27.50
C ASP A 332 51.86 55.94 28.79
N GLN A 333 51.67 56.56 29.96
CA GLN A 333 52.12 56.03 31.26
C GLN A 333 51.11 55.03 31.82
N ASP A 334 49.81 55.33 31.76
CA ASP A 334 48.74 54.45 32.24
C ASP A 334 48.74 53.09 31.51
N ASN A 335 49.07 53.08 30.21
CA ASN A 335 49.24 51.84 29.44
C ASN A 335 50.40 50.96 29.99
N GLN A 336 51.51 51.57 30.47
CA GLN A 336 52.65 50.84 31.05
C GLN A 336 52.38 50.32 32.48
N GLU A 337 51.31 50.74 33.15
CA GLU A 337 50.86 50.12 34.40
C GLU A 337 49.91 48.95 34.13
N ASN A 338 49.06 49.08 33.10
CA ASN A 338 48.18 47.99 32.66
C ASN A 338 48.93 46.75 32.15
N GLU A 339 50.09 46.89 31.50
CA GLU A 339 50.90 45.72 31.12
C GLU A 339 51.43 44.94 32.34
N LYS A 340 51.87 45.64 33.39
CA LYS A 340 52.36 45.02 34.64
C LYS A 340 51.26 44.24 35.36
N LEU A 341 50.05 44.80 35.43
CA LEU A 341 48.88 44.13 36.00
C LEU A 341 48.53 42.83 35.24
N ASN A 342 48.76 42.79 33.93
CA ASN A 342 48.57 41.57 33.13
C ASN A 342 49.67 40.51 33.37
N GLU A 343 50.88 40.89 33.76
CA GLU A 343 51.90 39.93 34.22
C GLU A 343 51.55 39.35 35.60
N GLU A 344 51.00 40.15 36.52
CA GLU A 344 50.50 39.66 37.81
C GLU A 344 49.34 38.65 37.65
N ILE A 345 48.41 38.91 36.72
CA ILE A 345 47.34 37.96 36.37
C ILE A 345 47.90 36.63 35.81
N ARG A 346 48.96 36.67 34.99
CA ARG A 346 49.66 35.44 34.54
C ARG A 346 50.29 34.68 35.70
N ASN A 347 50.85 35.38 36.70
CA ASN A 347 51.44 34.75 37.88
C ASN A 347 50.38 34.07 38.77
N VAL A 348 49.17 34.64 38.87
CA VAL A 348 48.02 33.98 39.55
C VAL A 348 47.55 32.74 38.77
N LEU A 349 47.44 32.81 37.43
CA LEU A 349 47.09 31.66 36.59
C LEU A 349 48.11 30.51 36.71
N ASN A 350 49.41 30.83 36.78
CA ASN A 350 50.47 29.84 37.03
C ASN A 350 50.35 29.20 38.43
N LEU A 351 49.81 29.92 39.42
CA LEU A 351 49.58 29.40 40.77
C LEU A 351 48.40 28.41 40.80
N ILE A 352 47.30 28.73 40.12
CA ILE A 352 46.15 27.84 39.94
C ILE A 352 46.59 26.55 39.21
N ALA A 353 47.35 26.69 38.11
CA ALA A 353 47.92 25.55 37.39
C ALA A 353 48.86 24.69 38.26
N PHE A 354 49.53 25.27 39.25
CA PHE A 354 50.36 24.52 40.21
C PHE A 354 49.53 23.73 41.23
N GLU A 355 48.37 24.25 41.66
CA GLU A 355 47.45 23.52 42.54
C GLU A 355 46.68 22.42 41.80
N GLU A 356 46.23 22.67 40.57
CA GLU A 356 45.67 21.64 39.69
C GLU A 356 46.70 20.54 39.37
N ALA A 357 47.96 20.90 39.09
CA ALA A 357 49.05 19.93 38.90
C ALA A 357 49.41 19.14 40.18
N LYS A 358 49.04 19.65 41.36
CA LYS A 358 49.23 18.97 42.65
C LYS A 358 48.12 17.95 42.92
N LEU A 359 46.88 18.22 42.49
CA LEU A 359 45.79 17.24 42.43
C LEU A 359 46.01 16.20 41.32
N ALA A 360 46.49 16.61 40.14
CA ALA A 360 46.78 15.73 39.01
C ALA A 360 47.98 14.77 39.21
N LYS A 361 48.62 14.75 40.40
CA LYS A 361 49.63 13.76 40.80
C LYS A 361 49.12 12.69 41.77
N GLY A 362 47.81 12.65 42.03
CA GLY A 362 47.13 11.64 42.85
C GLY A 362 46.82 10.31 42.14
N GLN A 363 47.81 9.62 41.52
CA GLN A 363 47.59 8.28 40.92
C GLN A 363 47.51 7.14 41.98
N ILE A 364 46.73 7.34 43.05
CA ILE A 364 46.56 6.38 44.15
C ILE A 364 45.12 6.38 44.72
N ASP A 365 44.10 6.15 43.89
CA ASP A 365 42.77 5.73 44.38
C ASP A 365 42.13 4.53 43.67
N GLU A 366 42.90 3.83 42.83
CA GLU A 366 42.55 2.45 42.39
C GLU A 366 43.25 1.36 43.24
N ARG A 367 43.81 1.74 44.40
CA ARG A 367 44.55 0.83 45.30
C ARG A 367 43.80 0.43 46.57
N GLN A 368 42.95 1.28 47.14
CA GLN A 368 42.27 0.99 48.41
C GLN A 368 41.26 -0.19 48.32
N SER A 369 40.68 -0.45 47.14
CA SER A 369 39.87 -1.66 46.89
C SER A 369 40.73 -2.92 46.68
N ASN A 370 41.96 -2.78 46.18
CA ASN A 370 42.83 -3.89 45.82
C ASN A 370 43.65 -4.48 46.98
N GLU A 371 43.85 -3.75 48.08
CA GLU A 371 44.54 -4.30 49.27
C GLU A 371 43.66 -5.23 50.11
N ALA A 372 42.34 -4.99 50.14
CA ALA A 372 41.36 -5.94 50.68
C ALA A 372 41.39 -7.27 49.90
N VAL A 373 41.45 -7.19 48.57
CA VAL A 373 41.55 -8.37 47.68
C VAL A 373 42.88 -9.12 47.87
N LYS A 374 44.02 -8.41 47.97
CA LYS A 374 45.33 -9.04 48.25
C LYS A 374 45.34 -9.77 49.59
N SER A 375 44.84 -9.14 50.65
CA SER A 375 44.74 -9.74 51.99
C SER A 375 43.89 -11.01 51.97
N THR A 376 42.74 -10.96 51.29
CA THR A 376 41.83 -12.12 51.13
C THR A 376 42.49 -13.25 50.33
N ILE A 377 43.26 -12.93 49.28
CA ILE A 377 44.02 -13.92 48.49
C ILE A 377 45.19 -14.53 49.29
N GLN A 378 45.88 -13.77 50.13
CA GLN A 378 46.92 -14.31 51.02
C GLN A 378 46.32 -15.20 52.12
N MET A 379 45.20 -14.80 52.71
CA MET A 379 44.48 -15.60 53.70
C MET A 379 43.94 -16.90 53.09
N GLY A 380 43.38 -16.83 51.87
CA GLY A 380 42.98 -18.01 51.09
C GLY A 380 44.14 -18.96 50.78
N LYS A 381 45.33 -18.42 50.46
CA LYS A 381 46.55 -19.23 50.28
C LYS A 381 47.01 -19.89 51.58
N GLN A 382 46.99 -19.18 52.71
CA GLN A 382 47.32 -19.76 54.02
C GLN A 382 46.33 -20.86 54.42
N ILE A 383 45.02 -20.66 54.21
CA ILE A 383 43.98 -21.67 54.46
C ILE A 383 44.17 -22.89 53.55
N HIS A 384 44.48 -22.70 52.27
CA HIS A 384 44.76 -23.79 51.34
C HIS A 384 46.03 -24.57 51.71
N GLU A 385 47.08 -23.88 52.19
CA GLU A 385 48.31 -24.52 52.66
C GLU A 385 48.11 -25.29 53.98
N GLN A 386 47.30 -24.75 54.90
CA GLN A 386 46.86 -25.45 56.12
C GLN A 386 46.02 -26.69 55.76
N HIS A 387 45.06 -26.58 54.84
CA HIS A 387 44.32 -27.74 54.33
C HIS A 387 45.23 -28.76 53.67
N SER A 388 46.24 -28.36 52.89
CA SER A 388 47.24 -29.28 52.31
C SER A 388 48.05 -30.00 53.38
N LYS A 389 48.44 -29.30 54.46
CA LYS A 389 49.15 -29.87 55.62
C LYS A 389 48.27 -30.85 56.40
N ILE A 390 47.01 -30.51 56.68
CA ILE A 390 46.03 -31.38 57.34
C ILE A 390 45.69 -32.61 56.49
N GLN A 391 45.49 -32.45 55.18
CA GLN A 391 45.25 -33.57 54.25
C GLN A 391 46.45 -34.53 54.23
N LYS A 392 47.68 -34.01 54.16
CA LYS A 392 48.91 -34.82 54.22
C LYS A 392 49.09 -35.51 55.57
N GLN A 393 48.69 -34.91 56.69
CA GLN A 393 48.65 -35.57 58.01
C GLN A 393 47.60 -36.69 58.04
N LYS A 394 46.38 -36.43 57.56
CA LYS A 394 45.29 -37.43 57.43
C LYS A 394 45.72 -38.65 56.60
N GLU A 395 46.40 -38.42 55.47
CA GLU A 395 46.97 -39.49 54.65
C GLU A 395 48.16 -40.23 55.30
N ARG A 396 48.89 -39.59 56.22
CA ARG A 396 49.99 -40.22 56.97
C ARG A 396 49.42 -41.15 58.03
N ILE A 397 48.44 -40.68 58.79
CA ILE A 397 47.69 -41.45 59.79
C ILE A 397 46.95 -42.62 59.14
N LEU A 398 46.30 -42.43 57.98
CA LEU A 398 45.68 -43.52 57.22
C LEU A 398 46.69 -44.58 56.72
N ARG A 399 47.92 -44.17 56.38
CA ARG A 399 48.99 -45.10 56.00
C ARG A 399 49.60 -45.83 57.20
N GLU A 400 49.63 -45.21 58.37
CA GLU A 400 50.06 -45.84 59.61
C GLU A 400 49.00 -46.80 60.17
N LEU A 401 47.71 -46.43 60.10
CA LEU A 401 46.58 -47.30 60.42
C LEU A 401 46.57 -48.56 59.53
N LYS A 402 46.69 -48.41 58.20
CA LYS A 402 46.81 -49.57 57.30
C LYS A 402 48.03 -50.46 57.60
N ARG A 403 49.12 -49.90 58.16
CA ARG A 403 50.31 -50.65 58.58
C ARG A 403 50.14 -51.33 59.93
N SER A 404 49.31 -50.83 60.84
CA SER A 404 48.93 -51.57 62.06
C SER A 404 47.87 -52.63 61.77
N GLU A 405 46.93 -52.39 60.86
CA GLU A 405 45.94 -53.36 60.41
C GLU A 405 46.58 -54.59 59.73
N THR A 406 47.57 -54.40 58.84
CA THR A 406 48.27 -55.54 58.22
C THR A 406 49.10 -56.35 59.23
N ARG A 407 49.74 -55.69 60.20
CA ARG A 407 50.42 -56.36 61.32
C ARG A 407 49.44 -57.15 62.20
N LEU A 408 48.29 -56.57 62.53
CA LEU A 408 47.23 -57.24 63.30
C LEU A 408 46.65 -58.44 62.53
N ARG A 409 46.64 -58.40 61.20
CA ARG A 409 46.24 -59.51 60.34
C ARG A 409 47.29 -60.63 60.37
N HIS A 410 48.57 -60.31 60.12
CA HIS A 410 49.66 -61.30 60.21
C HIS A 410 49.71 -61.97 61.59
N ALA A 411 49.59 -61.22 62.69
CA ALA A 411 49.56 -61.78 64.04
C ALA A 411 48.35 -62.72 64.30
N LYS A 412 47.22 -62.53 63.59
CA LYS A 412 46.07 -63.45 63.64
C LYS A 412 46.28 -64.69 62.76
N ASP A 413 46.96 -64.55 61.63
CA ASP A 413 47.28 -65.66 60.72
C ASP A 413 48.40 -66.55 61.33
N GLU A 414 49.34 -65.96 62.06
CA GLU A 414 50.33 -66.64 62.92
C GLU A 414 49.65 -67.39 64.10
N LEU A 415 48.66 -66.77 64.76
CA LEU A 415 47.87 -67.43 65.81
C LEU A 415 47.04 -68.61 65.24
N SER A 416 46.48 -68.46 64.03
CA SER A 416 45.72 -69.51 63.35
C SER A 416 46.61 -70.73 63.00
N SER A 417 47.80 -70.48 62.45
CA SER A 417 48.77 -71.53 62.13
C SER A 417 49.37 -72.21 63.37
N ALA A 418 49.54 -71.48 64.48
CA ALA A 418 49.93 -72.06 65.77
C ALA A 418 48.84 -72.98 66.38
N ASN A 419 47.56 -72.70 66.17
CA ASN A 419 46.49 -73.59 66.62
C ASN A 419 46.44 -74.90 65.79
N MET A 420 46.70 -74.83 64.48
CA MET A 420 46.77 -76.02 63.62
C MET A 420 47.94 -76.98 63.91
N THR A 421 48.99 -76.55 64.61
CA THR A 421 50.09 -77.44 65.02
C THR A 421 49.81 -78.15 66.36
N ILE A 422 49.02 -77.54 67.25
CA ILE A 422 48.61 -78.13 68.53
C ILE A 422 47.64 -79.29 68.32
N GLU A 423 46.64 -79.12 67.45
CA GLU A 423 45.66 -80.18 67.12
C GLU A 423 46.33 -81.44 66.51
N LYS A 424 47.34 -81.22 65.65
CA LYS A 424 48.13 -82.29 65.00
C LYS A 424 49.08 -83.04 65.96
N LEU A 425 49.29 -82.55 67.18
CA LEU A 425 50.07 -83.23 68.22
C LEU A 425 49.19 -84.03 69.20
N GLN A 426 47.88 -83.76 69.28
CA GLN A 426 46.97 -84.51 70.14
C GLN A 426 46.50 -85.83 69.52
N LEU A 427 46.42 -85.90 68.18
CA LEU A 427 46.11 -87.14 67.43
C LEU A 427 47.31 -88.09 67.21
N LYS A 428 48.42 -87.90 67.95
CA LYS A 428 49.58 -88.82 67.97
C LYS A 428 49.84 -89.46 69.34
N ARG A 429 48.82 -89.58 70.19
CA ARG A 429 48.93 -90.12 71.56
C ARG A 429 48.08 -91.38 71.84
N ALA A 430 47.35 -91.89 70.86
CA ALA A 430 46.62 -93.16 70.96
C ALA A 430 46.92 -94.04 69.74
N ALA A 431 47.27 -95.31 69.98
CA ALA A 431 47.56 -96.35 68.99
C ALA A 431 48.76 -96.10 68.04
N ILE A 432 49.98 -96.34 68.55
CA ILE A 432 51.04 -97.02 67.78
C ILE A 432 51.55 -98.18 68.66
N PRO A 433 51.56 -99.44 68.17
CA PRO A 433 52.17 -100.57 68.87
C PRO A 433 53.56 -100.91 68.30
N THR A 434 54.54 -101.15 69.16
CA THR A 434 55.78 -101.91 68.89
C THR A 434 56.38 -102.40 70.22
N ASP A 435 56.39 -103.73 70.39
CA ASP A 435 57.54 -104.60 70.69
C ASP A 435 58.47 -104.38 71.91
N ASP A 436 59.06 -105.52 72.32
CA ASP A 436 60.34 -105.71 73.02
C ASP A 436 60.57 -105.21 74.48
N THR A 437 61.26 -105.94 75.37
CA THR A 437 61.41 -107.40 75.56
C THR A 437 61.86 -107.67 77.02
N ASP A 438 62.04 -108.95 77.39
CA ASP A 438 62.78 -109.48 78.55
C ASP A 438 63.80 -108.55 79.25
N ILE A 439 63.82 -108.51 80.62
CA ILE A 439 64.81 -109.25 81.46
C ILE A 439 64.69 -109.00 83.00
N ASN A 440 64.85 -110.09 83.76
CA ASN A 440 65.29 -110.23 85.17
C ASN A 440 64.56 -109.55 86.39
N SER A 441 63.71 -110.36 87.03
CA SER A 441 64.07 -111.18 88.24
C SER A 441 63.70 -110.77 89.69
N HIS A 442 63.41 -111.84 90.45
CA HIS A 442 63.57 -112.08 91.90
C HIS A 442 62.43 -111.79 92.91
N GLN A 443 61.97 -112.90 93.54
CA GLN A 443 61.31 -113.05 94.86
C GLN A 443 59.83 -112.58 94.97
N ILE A 444 58.90 -113.27 95.66
CA ILE A 444 58.88 -114.57 96.39
C ILE A 444 57.39 -115.04 96.52
N ASP A 445 56.98 -116.32 96.66
CA ASP A 445 57.40 -117.60 96.07
C ASP A 445 56.49 -118.79 96.55
N LEU A 446 56.35 -119.86 95.72
CA LEU A 446 55.95 -121.28 96.05
C LEU A 446 54.53 -121.63 96.64
N LYS A 447 53.99 -122.88 96.59
CA LYS A 447 54.02 -124.05 95.66
C LYS A 447 52.99 -125.18 96.05
N ASP A 448 53.05 -126.34 95.37
CA ASP A 448 52.08 -127.48 95.28
C ASP A 448 52.24 -128.70 96.28
N ASP A 449 51.41 -129.76 96.10
CA ASP A 449 51.67 -131.25 96.22
C ASP A 449 51.15 -132.21 97.39
N ILE A 450 50.61 -133.40 96.98
CA ILE A 450 50.64 -134.82 97.56
C ILE A 450 49.49 -135.45 98.48
N ASP A 451 49.41 -136.82 98.60
CA ASP A 451 48.26 -137.79 98.81
C ASP A 451 47.99 -138.59 100.17
N ASN A 452 46.91 -139.45 100.26
CA ASN A 452 46.77 -140.88 100.84
C ASN A 452 45.93 -141.40 102.13
N LEU A 453 45.12 -142.53 102.01
CA LEU A 453 44.83 -143.80 102.88
C LEU A 453 43.71 -144.17 104.04
N ALA A 454 42.73 -145.13 103.79
CA ALA A 454 42.22 -146.49 104.40
C ALA A 454 41.46 -147.02 105.78
N LYS A 455 40.31 -147.84 105.71
CA LYS A 455 39.76 -149.24 106.27
C LYS A 455 39.03 -149.76 107.66
N THR A 456 37.99 -150.76 107.71
CA THR A 456 37.44 -151.75 108.85
C THR A 456 36.21 -152.87 108.66
N HIS A 457 35.59 -153.67 109.67
CA HIS A 457 34.54 -154.89 109.64
C HIS A 457 33.65 -155.30 110.99
N GLU A 458 32.73 -156.31 111.41
CA GLU A 458 31.92 -157.68 111.16
C GLU A 458 30.61 -157.97 112.17
N LYS A 459 29.77 -159.05 112.61
CA LYS A 459 29.43 -160.61 112.64
C LYS A 459 28.07 -161.21 113.43
N GLN A 460 27.55 -162.53 113.34
CA GLN A 460 26.74 -163.53 114.31
C GLN A 460 25.31 -164.37 114.12
N GLU A 461 24.68 -165.23 115.07
CA GLU A 461 23.71 -166.49 114.91
C GLU A 461 22.38 -166.97 115.82
N LYS A 462 21.95 -168.30 116.10
CA LYS A 462 20.51 -169.00 116.21
C LYS A 462 20.05 -170.25 117.23
N GLU A 463 18.81 -170.96 117.10
CA GLU A 463 18.24 -172.42 117.46
C GLU A 463 16.93 -172.88 118.40
N ILE A 464 16.34 -174.19 118.45
CA ILE A 464 14.87 -174.68 118.90
C ILE A 464 14.42 -176.24 119.32
N ILE A 465 13.23 -176.64 120.03
CA ILE A 465 12.25 -177.92 120.02
C ILE A 465 11.56 -178.67 121.31
N VAL A 466 10.27 -179.20 121.30
CA VAL A 466 9.64 -180.54 121.82
C VAL A 466 8.05 -180.68 121.72
N LYS A 467 7.39 -181.88 121.87
CA LYS A 467 5.99 -182.25 121.43
C LYS A 467 4.94 -182.81 122.47
N GLN A 468 3.66 -182.83 122.05
CA GLN A 468 2.61 -183.87 122.25
C GLN A 468 1.96 -184.16 123.64
N SER A 469 1.03 -183.28 124.06
CA SER A 469 -0.21 -183.65 124.82
C SER A 469 -1.49 -183.31 124.03
N MET A 470 -1.37 -183.28 122.70
CA MET A 470 -2.27 -182.66 121.72
C MET A 470 -3.54 -183.49 121.42
N LEU A 471 -4.44 -183.68 122.40
CA LEU A 471 -5.73 -184.34 122.10
C LEU A 471 -6.96 -183.90 122.93
N ILE A 472 -6.80 -183.06 123.95
CA ILE A 472 -7.93 -182.51 124.75
C ILE A 472 -8.11 -180.99 124.53
N THR A 473 -7.06 -180.27 124.09
CA THR A 473 -7.11 -178.82 123.84
C THR A 473 -7.66 -178.42 122.47
N ALA A 474 -7.49 -179.27 121.45
CA ALA A 474 -7.70 -178.94 120.03
C ALA A 474 -9.13 -178.51 119.66
N GLN A 475 -10.15 -178.80 120.49
CA GLN A 475 -11.53 -178.36 120.27
C GLN A 475 -11.82 -176.92 120.73
N LYS A 476 -10.94 -176.27 121.51
CA LYS A 476 -11.17 -174.88 121.99
C LYS A 476 -10.48 -173.80 121.16
N GLU A 477 -9.36 -174.12 120.52
CA GLU A 477 -8.59 -173.14 119.73
C GLU A 477 -9.32 -172.73 118.43
N HIS A 478 -10.25 -173.57 117.94
CA HIS A 478 -10.88 -173.39 116.63
C HIS A 478 -11.98 -172.31 116.59
N GLU A 479 -12.56 -171.93 117.74
CA GLU A 479 -13.54 -170.82 117.82
C GLU A 479 -12.85 -169.45 117.84
N GLU A 480 -11.67 -169.33 118.49
CA GLU A 480 -11.02 -168.03 118.70
C GLU A 480 -10.40 -167.43 117.41
N VAL A 481 -10.06 -168.27 116.43
CA VAL A 481 -9.49 -167.87 115.14
C VAL A 481 -10.50 -167.10 114.27
N LEU A 482 -11.79 -167.47 114.32
CA LEU A 482 -12.84 -166.86 113.50
C LEU A 482 -13.09 -165.39 113.83
N LEU A 483 -12.97 -165.00 115.11
CA LEU A 483 -13.21 -163.62 115.53
C LEU A 483 -12.15 -162.66 114.96
N LYS A 484 -10.87 -163.06 115.02
CA LYS A 484 -9.72 -162.27 114.56
C LYS A 484 -9.75 -162.00 113.04
N GLN A 485 -10.43 -162.83 112.25
CA GLN A 485 -10.58 -162.63 110.81
C GLN A 485 -11.58 -161.51 110.44
N SER A 486 -12.43 -161.08 111.38
CA SER A 486 -13.40 -160.00 111.19
C SER A 486 -12.73 -158.62 111.12
N ASP A 487 -11.83 -158.34 112.06
CA ASP A 487 -11.32 -156.97 112.28
C ASP A 487 -10.33 -156.52 111.20
N TYR A 488 -9.42 -157.41 110.74
CA TYR A 488 -8.53 -157.11 109.59
C TYR A 488 -9.28 -156.70 108.32
N ARG A 489 -10.53 -157.14 108.17
CA ARG A 489 -11.38 -156.79 107.02
C ARG A 489 -11.90 -155.34 107.10
N ARG A 490 -11.99 -154.77 108.30
CA ARG A 490 -12.41 -153.38 108.56
C ARG A 490 -11.27 -152.41 108.25
N ASP A 491 -10.06 -152.73 108.69
CA ASP A 491 -8.87 -151.89 108.50
C ASP A 491 -8.50 -151.75 107.01
N ALA A 492 -8.61 -152.84 106.25
CA ALA A 492 -8.36 -152.84 104.81
C ALA A 492 -9.24 -151.83 104.04
N VAL A 493 -10.52 -151.69 104.44
CA VAL A 493 -11.45 -150.71 103.84
C VAL A 493 -11.07 -149.28 104.22
N SER A 494 -10.65 -149.05 105.47
CA SER A 494 -10.19 -147.74 105.93
C SER A 494 -8.95 -147.26 105.15
N MET A 495 -7.98 -148.15 104.91
CA MET A 495 -6.79 -147.83 104.12
C MET A 495 -7.12 -147.54 102.65
N ALA A 496 -8.04 -148.27 102.04
CA ALA A 496 -8.49 -148.03 100.67
C ALA A 496 -9.17 -146.65 100.51
N HIS A 497 -9.96 -146.21 101.49
CA HIS A 497 -10.56 -144.88 101.47
C HIS A 497 -9.51 -143.76 101.58
N PHE A 498 -8.54 -143.89 102.49
CA PHE A 498 -7.47 -142.89 102.64
C PHE A 498 -6.62 -142.74 101.36
N ALA A 499 -6.29 -143.86 100.70
CA ALA A 499 -5.59 -143.85 99.42
C ALA A 499 -6.36 -143.11 98.31
N SER A 500 -7.70 -143.23 98.29
CA SER A 500 -8.56 -142.50 97.35
C SER A 500 -8.53 -140.99 97.60
N VAL A 501 -8.60 -140.55 98.87
CA VAL A 501 -8.53 -139.13 99.24
C VAL A 501 -7.19 -138.52 98.80
N VAL A 502 -6.06 -139.16 99.13
CA VAL A 502 -4.72 -138.68 98.73
C VAL A 502 -4.54 -138.63 97.21
N SER A 503 -5.15 -139.57 96.47
CA SER A 503 -5.15 -139.54 95.00
C SER A 503 -5.93 -138.34 94.45
N ASN A 504 -7.10 -138.05 95.02
CA ASN A 504 -7.95 -136.92 94.62
C ASN A 504 -7.29 -135.57 94.94
N GLU A 505 -6.68 -135.42 96.12
CA GLU A 505 -5.90 -134.22 96.48
C GLU A 505 -4.72 -134.00 95.52
N ARG A 506 -3.97 -135.07 95.20
CA ARG A 506 -2.86 -135.00 94.24
C ARG A 506 -3.35 -134.55 92.87
N GLU A 507 -4.47 -135.07 92.38
CA GLU A 507 -5.02 -134.65 91.08
C GLU A 507 -5.51 -133.19 91.12
N GLN A 508 -6.19 -132.78 92.19
CA GLN A 508 -6.60 -131.39 92.39
C GLN A 508 -5.39 -130.44 92.41
N LYS A 509 -4.31 -130.77 93.12
CA LYS A 509 -3.08 -129.95 93.15
C LYS A 509 -2.38 -129.91 91.79
N CYS A 510 -2.43 -130.99 90.99
CA CYS A 510 -1.98 -130.97 89.60
C CYS A 510 -2.84 -130.04 88.72
N ARG A 511 -4.16 -130.07 88.86
CA ARG A 511 -5.09 -129.17 88.15
C ARG A 511 -4.89 -127.71 88.55
N GLU A 512 -4.67 -127.42 89.84
CA GLU A 512 -4.32 -126.09 90.34
C GLU A 512 -2.98 -125.60 89.78
N LYS A 513 -1.93 -126.44 89.78
CA LYS A 513 -0.62 -126.13 89.20
C LYS A 513 -0.70 -125.82 87.71
N MET A 514 -1.48 -126.56 86.93
CA MET A 514 -1.68 -126.26 85.50
C MET A 514 -2.47 -124.95 85.29
N LYS A 515 -3.53 -124.69 86.07
CA LYS A 515 -4.23 -123.40 86.03
C LYS A 515 -3.30 -122.22 86.34
N ALA A 516 -2.40 -122.38 87.32
CA ALA A 516 -1.38 -121.37 87.64
C ALA A 516 -0.36 -121.19 86.51
N LYS A 517 0.16 -122.28 85.91
CA LYS A 517 1.10 -122.22 84.78
C LYS A 517 0.48 -121.51 83.56
N ASN A 518 -0.76 -121.86 83.20
CA ASN A 518 -1.43 -121.26 82.04
C ASN A 518 -1.72 -119.76 82.26
N ARG A 519 -2.04 -119.35 83.51
CA ARG A 519 -2.15 -117.93 83.87
C ARG A 519 -0.81 -117.20 83.76
N LEU A 520 0.29 -117.80 84.22
CA LEU A 520 1.63 -117.22 84.09
C LEU A 520 1.98 -117.01 82.61
N GLN A 521 1.73 -118.00 81.75
CA GLN A 521 1.99 -117.91 80.32
C GLN A 521 1.16 -116.80 79.65
N ALA A 522 -0.15 -116.73 79.91
CA ALA A 522 -1.00 -115.66 79.37
C ALA A 522 -0.52 -114.26 79.79
N VAL A 523 -0.10 -114.08 81.05
CA VAL A 523 0.47 -112.82 81.54
C VAL A 523 1.83 -112.52 80.88
N GLN A 524 2.63 -113.53 80.55
CA GLN A 524 3.89 -113.36 79.81
C GLN A 524 3.63 -112.94 78.35
N GLU A 525 2.64 -113.53 77.68
CA GLU A 525 2.22 -113.18 76.32
C GLU A 525 1.62 -111.76 76.26
N ASP A 526 0.80 -111.37 77.24
CA ASP A 526 0.29 -110.00 77.40
C ASP A 526 1.40 -108.99 77.67
N LEU A 527 2.37 -109.33 78.52
CA LEU A 527 3.52 -108.47 78.83
C LEU A 527 4.47 -108.32 77.62
N GLN A 528 4.60 -109.35 76.78
CA GLN A 528 5.28 -109.24 75.48
C GLN A 528 4.50 -108.33 74.52
N ARG A 529 3.17 -108.47 74.40
CA ARG A 529 2.33 -107.58 73.59
C ARG A 529 2.45 -106.12 74.04
N LYS A 530 2.37 -105.84 75.34
CA LYS A 530 2.53 -104.47 75.87
C LYS A 530 3.94 -103.91 75.68
N ARG A 531 5.00 -104.74 75.73
CA ARG A 531 6.36 -104.29 75.34
C ARG A 531 6.46 -103.93 73.86
N ALA A 532 5.79 -104.67 72.97
CA ALA A 532 5.75 -104.36 71.55
C ALA A 532 4.98 -103.06 71.26
N GLU A 533 3.81 -102.87 71.90
CA GLU A 533 3.05 -101.60 71.84
C GLU A 533 3.89 -100.41 72.29
N ILE A 534 4.56 -100.51 73.47
CA ILE A 534 5.43 -99.45 73.99
C ILE A 534 6.55 -99.12 73.00
N HIS A 535 7.24 -100.13 72.46
CA HIS A 535 8.32 -99.89 71.49
C HIS A 535 7.82 -99.21 70.20
N GLU A 536 6.61 -99.53 69.74
CA GLU A 536 6.00 -98.85 68.58
C GLU A 536 5.60 -97.40 68.92
N HIS A 537 5.12 -97.14 70.14
CA HIS A 537 4.85 -95.78 70.63
C HIS A 537 6.14 -94.96 70.79
N ASP A 538 7.20 -95.52 71.35
CA ASP A 538 8.52 -94.88 71.47
C ASP A 538 9.07 -94.51 70.09
N LYS A 539 8.93 -95.41 69.10
CA LYS A 539 9.30 -95.13 67.71
C LYS A 539 8.45 -94.00 67.12
N ARG A 540 7.13 -94.01 67.31
CA ARG A 540 6.24 -92.93 66.85
C ARG A 540 6.59 -91.59 67.50
N ILE A 541 7.01 -91.58 68.77
CA ILE A 541 7.53 -90.38 69.44
C ILE A 541 8.82 -89.91 68.77
N ALA A 542 9.80 -90.78 68.55
CA ALA A 542 11.05 -90.43 67.86
C ALA A 542 10.81 -89.88 66.44
N ASP A 543 9.92 -90.51 65.66
CA ASP A 543 9.54 -90.07 64.31
C ASP A 543 8.86 -88.68 64.32
N LEU A 544 8.10 -88.34 65.37
CA LEU A 544 7.52 -87.01 65.58
C LEU A 544 8.56 -85.99 66.05
N ASP A 545 9.50 -86.40 66.90
CA ASP A 545 10.58 -85.56 67.43
C ASP A 545 11.57 -85.14 66.32
N VAL A 546 11.81 -86.00 65.33
CA VAL A 546 12.54 -85.67 64.09
C VAL A 546 11.76 -84.64 63.27
N LYS A 547 10.47 -84.89 63.00
CA LYS A 547 9.62 -83.95 62.23
C LYS A 547 9.50 -82.58 62.89
N LEU A 548 9.41 -82.51 64.22
CA LEU A 548 9.40 -81.24 64.95
C LEU A 548 10.71 -80.46 64.78
N LYS A 549 11.86 -81.14 64.73
CA LYS A 549 13.17 -80.52 64.45
C LYS A 549 13.26 -80.04 62.99
N GLU A 550 12.74 -80.82 62.04
CA GLU A 550 12.62 -80.43 60.62
C GLU A 550 11.73 -79.19 60.45
N PHE A 551 10.57 -79.15 61.11
CA PHE A 551 9.68 -77.98 61.10
C PHE A 551 10.30 -76.76 61.78
N ALA A 552 11.07 -76.92 62.87
CA ALA A 552 11.79 -75.82 63.49
C ALA A 552 12.85 -75.21 62.54
N VAL A 553 13.62 -76.05 61.84
CA VAL A 553 14.59 -75.61 60.83
C VAL A 553 13.89 -74.91 59.66
N MET A 554 12.79 -75.47 59.13
CA MET A 554 12.00 -74.82 58.08
C MET A 554 11.42 -73.47 58.53
N TYR A 555 10.94 -73.38 59.78
CA TYR A 555 10.44 -72.12 60.34
C TYR A 555 11.54 -71.05 60.43
N ASP A 556 12.73 -71.40 60.90
CA ASP A 556 13.85 -70.44 60.94
C ASP A 556 14.35 -70.06 59.53
N ILE A 557 14.28 -70.94 58.53
CA ILE A 557 14.53 -70.57 57.12
C ILE A 557 13.49 -69.53 56.67
N ILE A 558 12.20 -69.82 56.79
CA ILE A 558 11.09 -68.92 56.39
C ILE A 558 11.14 -67.58 57.12
N LYS A 559 11.49 -67.59 58.42
CA LYS A 559 11.69 -66.39 59.25
C LYS A 559 12.88 -65.57 58.78
N ASN A 560 13.99 -66.20 58.41
CA ASN A 560 15.15 -65.51 57.83
C ASN A 560 14.84 -64.95 56.44
N GLU A 561 14.05 -65.64 55.61
CA GLU A 561 13.59 -65.14 54.31
C GLU A 561 12.60 -63.98 54.46
N ARG A 562 11.62 -64.07 55.35
CA ARG A 562 10.76 -62.95 55.75
C ARG A 562 11.59 -61.74 56.15
N ASN A 563 12.62 -61.91 56.97
CA ASN A 563 13.49 -60.82 57.40
C ASN A 563 14.31 -60.22 56.24
N LYS A 564 14.82 -61.04 55.30
CA LYS A 564 15.45 -60.55 54.06
C LYS A 564 14.47 -59.75 53.21
N CYS A 565 13.23 -60.22 53.05
CA CYS A 565 12.19 -59.53 52.31
C CYS A 565 11.79 -58.20 52.96
N VAL A 566 11.58 -58.16 54.28
CA VAL A 566 11.28 -56.93 55.03
C VAL A 566 12.41 -55.91 54.90
N ASN A 567 13.67 -56.33 55.08
CA ASN A 567 14.83 -55.44 54.88
C ASN A 567 14.92 -54.93 53.44
N SER A 568 14.63 -55.78 52.45
CA SER A 568 14.61 -55.37 51.02
C SER A 568 13.48 -54.39 50.71
N ILE A 569 12.30 -54.58 51.30
CA ILE A 569 11.16 -53.64 51.21
C ILE A 569 11.51 -52.31 51.86
N GLN A 570 12.16 -52.32 53.04
CA GLN A 570 12.60 -51.10 53.72
C GLN A 570 13.64 -50.33 52.89
N ILE A 571 14.66 -51.02 52.36
CA ILE A 571 15.69 -50.42 51.49
C ILE A 571 15.07 -49.86 50.20
N ASN A 572 14.12 -50.57 49.59
CA ASN A 572 13.44 -50.09 48.38
C ASN A 572 12.47 -48.93 48.67
N SER A 573 11.82 -48.91 49.83
CA SER A 573 11.00 -47.79 50.29
C SER A 573 11.85 -46.54 50.54
N GLN A 574 13.01 -46.68 51.20
CA GLN A 574 13.97 -45.59 51.37
C GLN A 574 14.45 -45.07 50.00
N LYS A 575 14.90 -45.94 49.09
CA LYS A 575 15.30 -45.57 47.72
C LYS A 575 14.17 -44.88 46.93
N SER A 576 12.92 -45.31 47.11
CA SER A 576 11.75 -44.67 46.50
C SER A 576 11.59 -43.24 47.01
N ASN A 577 11.77 -43.00 48.31
CA ASN A 577 11.68 -41.67 48.89
C ASN A 577 12.86 -40.78 48.51
N GLU A 578 14.10 -41.29 48.53
CA GLU A 578 15.28 -40.60 47.98
C GLU A 578 15.09 -40.22 46.49
N MET A 579 14.41 -41.05 45.70
CA MET A 579 14.09 -40.75 44.31
C MET A 579 12.99 -39.70 44.19
N LYS A 580 11.95 -39.73 45.03
CA LYS A 580 10.92 -38.66 45.09
C LYS A 580 11.53 -37.31 45.47
N GLU A 581 12.50 -37.28 46.39
CA GLU A 581 13.23 -36.07 46.74
C GLU A 581 14.09 -35.55 45.58
N LYS A 582 14.81 -36.44 44.88
CA LYS A 582 15.53 -36.08 43.63
C LYS A 582 14.60 -35.54 42.56
N LEU A 583 13.42 -36.14 42.37
CA LEU A 583 12.40 -35.64 41.44
C LEU A 583 11.88 -34.26 41.83
N LYS A 584 11.64 -33.98 43.11
CA LYS A 584 11.29 -32.63 43.60
C LYS A 584 12.40 -31.61 43.35
N LEU A 585 13.66 -31.98 43.59
CA LEU A 585 14.80 -31.10 43.33
C LEU A 585 14.94 -30.78 41.82
N LEU A 586 14.79 -31.79 40.95
CA LEU A 586 14.80 -31.61 39.51
C LEU A 586 13.59 -30.81 39.01
N GLN A 587 12.40 -30.98 39.61
CA GLN A 587 11.24 -30.15 39.30
C GLN A 587 11.49 -28.67 39.67
N ASN A 588 12.01 -28.41 40.88
CA ASN A 588 12.38 -27.05 41.29
C ASN A 588 13.45 -26.46 40.35
N GLU A 589 14.43 -27.26 39.89
CA GLU A 589 15.42 -26.82 38.92
C GLU A 589 14.80 -26.49 37.55
N ILE A 590 13.85 -27.30 37.07
CA ILE A 590 13.06 -27.03 35.85
C ILE A 590 12.25 -25.73 36.00
N GLU A 591 11.66 -25.46 37.17
CA GLU A 591 10.91 -24.22 37.43
C GLU A 591 11.84 -22.99 37.51
N ILE A 592 13.03 -23.13 38.10
CA ILE A 592 14.09 -22.11 38.10
C ILE A 592 14.62 -21.86 36.67
N LEU A 593 14.73 -22.89 35.83
CA LEU A 593 15.13 -22.75 34.43
C LEU A 593 14.03 -22.11 33.58
N ARG A 594 12.76 -22.48 33.77
CA ARG A 594 11.59 -21.86 33.11
C ARG A 594 11.46 -20.38 33.45
N THR A 595 11.63 -20.00 34.72
CA THR A 595 11.57 -18.59 35.15
C THR A 595 12.73 -17.78 34.58
N LYS A 596 13.97 -18.30 34.61
CA LYS A 596 15.13 -17.69 33.92
C LYS A 596 14.89 -17.53 32.42
N LEU A 597 14.34 -18.54 31.76
CA LEU A 597 14.03 -18.52 30.33
C LEU A 597 12.99 -17.44 30.02
N SER A 598 11.90 -17.35 30.79
CA SER A 598 10.88 -16.30 30.61
C SER A 598 11.41 -14.87 30.84
N ILE A 599 12.39 -14.69 31.73
CA ILE A 599 13.08 -13.41 31.91
C ILE A 599 13.92 -13.08 30.66
N LEU A 600 14.69 -14.05 30.17
CA LEU A 600 15.51 -13.89 28.94
C LEU A 600 14.64 -13.63 27.70
N GLU A 601 13.48 -14.28 27.57
CA GLU A 601 12.50 -14.00 26.51
C GLU A 601 11.97 -12.57 26.58
N LYS A 602 11.60 -12.08 27.78
CA LYS A 602 11.13 -10.70 27.98
C LYS A 602 12.21 -9.68 27.66
N ASP A 603 13.47 -9.93 28.02
CA ASP A 603 14.58 -9.03 27.71
C ASP A 603 15.00 -9.10 26.23
N LEU A 604 14.86 -10.26 25.59
CA LEU A 604 15.00 -10.40 24.14
C LEU A 604 13.88 -9.65 23.40
N GLN A 605 12.63 -9.75 23.85
CA GLN A 605 11.51 -8.96 23.32
C GLN A 605 11.74 -7.45 23.45
N LYS A 606 12.18 -6.97 24.63
CA LYS A 606 12.57 -5.55 24.82
C LYS A 606 13.65 -5.12 23.83
N LYS A 607 14.70 -5.94 23.64
CA LYS A 607 15.77 -5.63 22.67
C LYS A 607 15.28 -5.65 21.23
N ASN A 608 14.41 -6.58 20.86
CA ASN A 608 13.81 -6.63 19.53
C ASN A 608 12.91 -5.40 19.26
N LEU A 609 12.15 -4.94 20.26
CA LEU A 609 11.36 -3.70 20.17
C LEU A 609 12.25 -2.45 20.05
N LEU A 610 13.37 -2.37 20.79
CA LEU A 610 14.34 -1.29 20.65
C LEU A 610 15.02 -1.28 19.27
N VAL A 611 15.37 -2.45 18.73
CA VAL A 611 15.90 -2.60 17.36
C VAL A 611 14.84 -2.19 16.33
N LEU A 612 13.58 -2.59 16.50
CA LEU A 612 12.48 -2.21 15.62
C LEU A 612 12.25 -0.69 15.62
N ALA A 613 12.22 -0.06 16.80
CA ALA A 613 12.12 1.39 16.92
C ALA A 613 13.30 2.11 16.25
N SER A 614 14.52 1.60 16.42
CA SER A 614 15.72 2.11 15.74
C SER A 614 15.67 1.93 14.22
N VAL A 615 15.07 0.84 13.71
CA VAL A 615 14.81 0.64 12.27
C VAL A 615 13.80 1.68 11.77
N VAL A 616 12.68 1.88 12.48
CA VAL A 616 11.64 2.84 12.10
C VAL A 616 12.18 4.27 12.05
N GLU A 617 12.89 4.74 13.08
CA GLU A 617 13.49 6.09 13.06
C GLU A 617 14.60 6.22 11.99
N ARG A 618 15.43 5.19 11.77
CA ARG A 618 16.41 5.21 10.68
C ARG A 618 15.75 5.35 9.32
N ASP A 619 14.67 4.62 9.07
CA ASP A 619 14.00 4.62 7.76
C ASP A 619 13.11 5.88 7.59
N ARG A 620 12.62 6.48 8.69
CA ARG A 620 12.05 7.83 8.76
C ARG A 620 13.08 8.91 8.37
N GLU A 621 14.30 8.86 8.89
CA GLU A 621 15.37 9.78 8.50
C GLU A 621 15.82 9.57 7.04
N LYS A 622 15.92 8.31 6.56
CA LYS A 622 16.14 8.05 5.12
C LYS A 622 15.04 8.68 4.26
N HIS A 623 13.77 8.58 4.66
CA HIS A 623 12.66 9.19 3.92
C HIS A 623 12.75 10.72 3.91
N LYS A 624 13.16 11.36 5.02
CA LYS A 624 13.45 12.81 5.03
C LYS A 624 14.57 13.17 4.05
N VAL A 625 15.69 12.44 4.09
CA VAL A 625 16.84 12.65 3.20
C VAL A 625 16.47 12.46 1.73
N GLU A 626 15.69 11.42 1.38
CA GLU A 626 15.30 11.21 -0.01
C GLU A 626 14.25 12.21 -0.48
N LYS A 627 13.36 12.69 0.41
CA LYS A 627 12.47 13.83 0.10
C LYS A 627 13.25 15.12 -0.16
N GLN A 628 14.30 15.39 0.61
CA GLN A 628 15.22 16.52 0.36
C GLN A 628 15.98 16.35 -0.98
N ARG A 629 16.40 15.14 -1.33
CA ARG A 629 17.03 14.84 -2.62
C ARG A 629 16.08 14.94 -3.80
N ALA A 630 14.80 14.60 -3.64
CA ALA A 630 13.78 14.83 -4.67
C ALA A 630 13.61 16.33 -4.92
N TYR A 631 13.43 17.13 -3.86
CA TYR A 631 13.34 18.59 -3.94
C TYR A 631 14.59 19.24 -4.58
N LEU A 632 15.80 18.79 -4.23
CA LEU A 632 17.04 19.27 -4.86
C LEU A 632 17.14 18.86 -6.35
N ARG A 633 16.60 17.70 -6.75
CA ARG A 633 16.49 17.31 -8.16
C ARG A 633 15.53 18.22 -8.92
N GLU A 634 14.35 18.51 -8.36
CA GLU A 634 13.38 19.45 -8.94
C GLU A 634 13.89 20.88 -9.04
N LEU A 635 14.66 21.34 -8.05
CA LEU A 635 15.29 22.66 -8.06
C LEU A 635 16.38 22.75 -9.15
N ASN A 636 17.21 21.72 -9.29
CA ASN A 636 18.21 21.65 -10.38
C ASN A 636 17.57 21.59 -11.77
N VAL A 637 16.40 20.96 -11.92
CA VAL A 637 15.66 20.98 -13.20
C VAL A 637 15.09 22.37 -13.49
N GLN A 638 14.61 23.09 -12.47
CA GLN A 638 14.15 24.48 -12.61
C GLN A 638 15.30 25.45 -12.93
N ASP A 639 16.47 25.30 -12.29
CA ASP A 639 17.69 26.05 -12.60
C ASP A 639 18.17 25.80 -14.05
N GLN A 640 18.15 24.54 -14.50
CA GLN A 640 18.47 24.20 -15.89
C GLN A 640 17.47 24.79 -16.89
N GLN A 641 16.17 24.78 -16.57
CA GLN A 641 15.14 25.42 -17.38
C GLN A 641 15.35 26.94 -17.45
N GLN A 642 15.53 27.61 -16.31
CA GLN A 642 15.82 29.05 -16.25
C GLN A 642 17.13 29.40 -16.97
N THR A 643 18.15 28.55 -16.91
CA THR A 643 19.40 28.71 -17.68
C THR A 643 19.17 28.61 -19.19
N LEU A 644 18.24 27.78 -19.65
CA LEU A 644 17.85 27.71 -21.07
C LEU A 644 16.99 28.91 -21.49
N GLU A 645 16.05 29.34 -20.66
CA GLU A 645 15.23 30.53 -20.87
C GLU A 645 16.09 31.80 -20.93
N ASN A 646 17.03 31.97 -20.00
CA ASN A 646 18.02 33.06 -20.01
C ASN A 646 18.92 33.02 -21.27
N ARG A 647 19.30 31.84 -21.76
CA ARG A 647 20.01 31.73 -23.06
C ARG A 647 19.13 32.16 -24.23
N ASN A 648 17.85 31.83 -24.22
CA ASN A 648 16.90 32.24 -25.25
C ASN A 648 16.65 33.76 -25.22
N TYR A 649 16.50 34.37 -24.04
CA TYR A 649 16.40 35.82 -23.89
C TYR A 649 17.70 36.52 -24.34
N ASN A 650 18.88 36.03 -23.96
CA ASN A 650 20.15 36.57 -24.43
C ASN A 650 20.32 36.46 -25.96
N ASN A 651 19.85 35.37 -26.57
CA ASN A 651 19.83 35.23 -28.03
C ASN A 651 18.87 36.22 -28.70
N LEU A 652 17.71 36.47 -28.10
CA LEU A 652 16.73 37.46 -28.57
C LEU A 652 17.24 38.90 -28.43
N ILE A 653 17.90 39.23 -27.33
CA ILE A 653 18.59 40.51 -27.11
C ILE A 653 19.68 40.68 -28.17
N ALA A 654 20.57 39.70 -28.35
CA ALA A 654 21.64 39.72 -29.36
C ALA A 654 21.13 39.67 -30.82
N PHE A 655 19.84 39.44 -31.05
CA PHE A 655 19.17 39.66 -32.33
C PHE A 655 18.63 41.09 -32.43
N ALA A 656 17.89 41.56 -31.42
CA ALA A 656 17.38 42.92 -31.35
C ALA A 656 18.50 43.98 -31.43
N GLU A 657 19.64 43.77 -30.78
CA GLU A 657 20.83 44.62 -30.89
C GLU A 657 21.37 44.68 -32.33
N LYS A 658 21.35 43.57 -33.08
CA LYS A 658 21.80 43.55 -34.48
C LYS A 658 20.85 44.30 -35.39
N GLU A 659 19.53 44.15 -35.19
CA GLU A 659 18.54 44.92 -35.95
C GLU A 659 18.55 46.41 -35.57
N LEU A 660 18.79 46.77 -34.29
CA LEU A 660 19.02 48.16 -33.88
C LEU A 660 20.27 48.75 -34.53
N VAL A 661 21.37 48.00 -34.61
CA VAL A 661 22.60 48.43 -35.29
C VAL A 661 22.40 48.56 -36.81
N ARG A 662 21.57 47.72 -37.44
CA ARG A 662 21.15 47.89 -38.84
C ARG A 662 20.32 49.15 -39.02
N LEU A 663 19.20 49.26 -38.32
CA LEU A 663 18.28 50.39 -38.39
C LEU A 663 18.98 51.73 -38.12
N ARG A 664 19.97 51.75 -37.22
CA ARG A 664 20.81 52.93 -36.97
C ARG A 664 21.70 53.28 -38.15
N LYS A 665 22.34 52.29 -38.80
CA LYS A 665 23.09 52.53 -40.04
C LYS A 665 22.19 53.01 -41.17
N ASP A 666 21.03 52.38 -41.34
CA ASP A 666 20.06 52.73 -42.38
C ASP A 666 19.56 54.17 -42.20
N TYR A 667 19.29 54.57 -40.94
CA TYR A 667 19.00 55.95 -40.55
C TYR A 667 20.18 56.90 -40.81
N ASP A 668 21.41 56.52 -40.42
CA ASP A 668 22.60 57.34 -40.64
C ASP A 668 22.83 57.57 -42.15
N THR A 669 22.61 56.57 -43.03
CA THR A 669 22.58 56.76 -44.49
C THR A 669 21.43 57.65 -44.96
N ALA A 670 20.20 57.45 -44.48
CA ALA A 670 19.07 58.30 -44.87
C ALA A 670 19.26 59.78 -44.47
N VAL A 671 19.99 60.03 -43.37
CA VAL A 671 20.41 61.39 -42.96
C VAL A 671 21.50 61.93 -43.89
N LEU A 672 22.48 61.12 -44.30
CA LEU A 672 23.49 61.51 -45.29
C LEU A 672 22.84 61.85 -46.64
N ASP A 673 22.01 60.97 -47.18
CA ASP A 673 21.27 61.18 -48.45
C ASP A 673 20.43 62.46 -48.40
N ARG A 674 19.70 62.68 -47.30
CA ARG A 674 18.93 63.91 -47.07
C ARG A 674 19.84 65.15 -47.02
N ASN A 675 21.00 65.06 -46.38
CA ASN A 675 21.94 66.18 -46.28
C ASN A 675 22.56 66.49 -47.65
N GLU A 676 22.99 65.49 -48.42
CA GLU A 676 23.48 65.67 -49.78
C GLU A 676 22.39 66.28 -50.67
N ARG A 677 21.16 65.77 -50.59
CA ARG A 677 20.01 66.33 -51.33
C ARG A 677 19.69 67.76 -50.93
N SER A 678 19.95 68.13 -49.68
CA SER A 678 19.80 69.52 -49.19
C SER A 678 20.90 70.43 -49.74
N VAL A 679 22.15 69.95 -49.84
CA VAL A 679 23.25 70.67 -50.51
C VAL A 679 22.95 70.86 -51.98
N GLN A 680 22.57 69.80 -52.70
CA GLN A 680 22.16 69.86 -54.11
C GLN A 680 21.01 70.88 -54.34
N LEU A 681 20.05 70.97 -53.42
CA LEU A 681 18.94 71.93 -53.50
C LEU A 681 19.42 73.38 -53.29
N VAL A 682 20.34 73.61 -52.35
CA VAL A 682 20.97 74.94 -52.15
C VAL A 682 21.83 75.33 -53.35
N GLU A 683 22.56 74.40 -53.97
CA GLU A 683 23.30 74.63 -55.20
C GLU A 683 22.38 75.03 -56.35
N ARG A 684 21.26 74.32 -56.56
CA ARG A 684 20.26 74.67 -57.58
C ARG A 684 19.57 76.01 -57.31
N TYR A 685 19.29 76.34 -56.05
CA TYR A 685 18.76 77.65 -55.68
C TYR A 685 19.77 78.78 -55.96
N ASN A 686 21.06 78.56 -55.68
CA ASN A 686 22.12 79.51 -56.01
C ASN A 686 22.30 79.66 -57.53
N GLU A 687 22.18 78.58 -58.32
CA GLU A 687 22.11 78.66 -59.79
C GLU A 687 20.90 79.51 -60.25
N GLU A 688 19.71 79.27 -59.69
CA GLU A 688 18.48 80.00 -60.01
C GLU A 688 18.62 81.51 -59.74
N VAL A 689 19.15 81.89 -58.57
CA VAL A 689 19.45 83.30 -58.24
C VAL A 689 20.47 83.91 -59.23
N VAL A 690 21.51 83.17 -59.60
CA VAL A 690 22.50 83.61 -60.60
C VAL A 690 21.88 83.71 -62.00
N PHE A 691 20.90 82.87 -62.36
CA PHE A 691 20.16 83.01 -63.61
C PHE A 691 19.21 84.20 -63.59
N GLN A 692 18.49 84.44 -62.49
CA GLN A 692 17.61 85.60 -62.34
C GLN A 692 18.40 86.90 -62.47
N GLU A 693 19.59 87.00 -61.86
CA GLU A 693 20.43 88.20 -62.00
C GLU A 693 21.03 88.35 -63.41
N LYS A 694 21.37 87.25 -64.10
CA LYS A 694 21.72 87.30 -65.53
C LYS A 694 20.56 87.82 -66.38
N VAL A 695 19.31 87.42 -66.08
CA VAL A 695 18.11 87.94 -66.74
C VAL A 695 17.94 89.43 -66.43
N ASN A 696 18.02 89.85 -65.17
CA ASN A 696 17.94 91.27 -64.77
C ASN A 696 18.95 92.14 -65.55
N VAL A 697 20.20 91.69 -65.66
CA VAL A 697 21.28 92.36 -66.42
C VAL A 697 21.02 92.36 -67.93
N GLN A 698 20.42 91.31 -68.50
CA GLN A 698 20.02 91.29 -69.91
C GLN A 698 18.83 92.23 -70.17
N ASP A 699 17.85 92.27 -69.27
CA ASP A 699 16.71 93.18 -69.30
C ASP A 699 17.13 94.65 -69.23
N ALA A 700 18.11 94.97 -68.38
CA ALA A 700 18.70 96.31 -68.31
C ALA A 700 19.41 96.69 -69.63
N LYS A 701 20.16 95.75 -70.23
CA LYS A 701 20.80 95.96 -71.55
C LYS A 701 19.77 96.13 -72.66
N LEU A 702 18.68 95.36 -72.65
CA LEU A 702 17.58 95.49 -73.62
C LEU A 702 16.87 96.84 -73.47
N LYS A 703 16.55 97.27 -72.24
CA LYS A 703 15.95 98.60 -71.97
C LYS A 703 16.84 99.73 -72.48
N ASN A 704 18.15 99.66 -72.23
CA ASN A 704 19.11 100.64 -72.77
C ASN A 704 19.17 100.61 -74.30
N ALA A 705 19.21 99.42 -74.92
CA ALA A 705 19.20 99.28 -76.37
C ALA A 705 17.89 99.79 -77.02
N TYR A 706 16.73 99.61 -76.38
CA TYR A 706 15.47 100.20 -76.82
C TYR A 706 15.45 101.72 -76.70
N ILE A 707 16.07 102.30 -75.67
CA ILE A 707 16.23 103.75 -75.53
C ILE A 707 17.15 104.31 -76.62
N GLU A 708 18.28 103.66 -76.90
CA GLU A 708 19.19 104.06 -77.99
C GLU A 708 18.51 103.91 -79.36
N LEU A 709 17.86 102.79 -79.64
CA LEU A 709 17.11 102.56 -80.88
C LEU A 709 16.04 103.64 -81.09
N ARG A 710 15.27 103.97 -80.06
CA ARG A 710 14.28 105.05 -80.11
C ARG A 710 14.92 106.42 -80.37
N SER A 711 16.09 106.68 -79.76
CA SER A 711 16.85 107.91 -80.04
C SER A 711 17.31 107.97 -81.50
N ARG A 712 17.63 106.83 -82.14
CA ARG A 712 17.93 106.76 -83.58
C ARG A 712 16.68 106.92 -84.44
N ASP A 713 15.53 106.36 -84.04
CA ASP A 713 14.26 106.60 -84.73
C ASP A 713 13.86 108.10 -84.68
N ASP A 714 14.11 108.78 -83.56
CA ASP A 714 13.85 110.22 -83.41
C ASP A 714 14.89 111.07 -84.19
N GLU A 715 16.16 110.65 -84.27
CA GLU A 715 17.18 111.23 -85.15
C GLU A 715 16.80 111.09 -86.63
N ILE A 716 16.33 109.90 -87.05
CA ILE A 716 15.83 109.64 -88.42
C ILE A 716 14.60 110.51 -88.71
N ARG A 717 13.61 110.58 -87.81
CA ARG A 717 12.43 111.46 -87.97
C ARG A 717 12.82 112.93 -88.14
N LEU A 718 13.82 113.41 -87.40
CA LEU A 718 14.32 114.78 -87.52
C LEU A 718 14.99 115.02 -88.88
N LEU A 719 15.83 114.08 -89.34
CA LEU A 719 16.48 114.13 -90.66
C LEU A 719 15.44 114.07 -91.80
N GLU A 720 14.40 113.25 -91.68
CA GLU A 720 13.29 113.20 -92.64
C GLU A 720 12.53 114.53 -92.73
N LEU A 721 12.28 115.19 -91.59
CA LEU A 721 11.66 116.52 -91.54
C LEU A 721 12.55 117.59 -92.17
N GLN A 722 13.86 117.58 -91.89
CA GLN A 722 14.82 118.47 -92.55
C GLN A 722 14.83 118.26 -94.08
N ILE A 723 14.88 117.01 -94.53
CA ILE A 723 14.79 116.64 -95.95
C ILE A 723 13.46 117.10 -96.58
N GLN A 724 12.36 117.13 -95.84
CA GLN A 724 11.07 117.63 -96.34
C GLN A 724 11.06 119.17 -96.45
N GLU A 725 11.60 119.89 -95.47
CA GLU A 725 11.65 121.36 -95.52
C GLU A 725 12.63 121.84 -96.61
N GLU A 726 13.80 121.22 -96.76
CA GLU A 726 14.74 121.45 -97.88
C GLU A 726 14.06 121.23 -99.25
N LYS A 727 13.30 120.14 -99.42
CA LYS A 727 12.51 119.90 -100.64
C LYS A 727 11.46 120.99 -100.87
N ARG A 728 10.86 121.52 -99.80
CA ARG A 728 9.88 122.63 -99.85
C ARG A 728 10.56 123.96 -100.20
N GLU A 729 11.73 124.28 -99.64
CA GLU A 729 12.51 125.45 -100.01
C GLU A 729 12.92 125.41 -101.49
N ILE A 730 13.46 124.28 -101.95
CA ILE A 730 13.78 124.05 -103.37
C ILE A 730 12.52 124.24 -104.25
N ALA A 731 11.35 123.78 -103.82
CA ALA A 731 10.10 124.00 -104.55
C ALA A 731 9.66 125.49 -104.57
N LEU A 732 9.84 126.22 -103.47
CA LEU A 732 9.56 127.66 -103.39
C LEU A 732 10.53 128.48 -104.25
N LEU A 733 11.82 128.15 -104.23
CA LEU A 733 12.84 128.78 -105.08
C LEU A 733 12.56 128.51 -106.57
N ARG A 734 12.18 127.28 -106.93
CA ARG A 734 11.73 126.94 -108.30
C ARG A 734 10.49 127.73 -108.73
N LYS A 735 9.55 128.04 -107.83
CA LYS A 735 8.40 128.93 -108.11
C LYS A 735 8.78 130.40 -108.26
N LYS A 736 9.79 130.90 -107.52
CA LYS A 736 10.29 132.28 -107.64
C LYS A 736 11.14 132.51 -108.91
N LEU A 737 11.84 131.47 -109.39
CA LEU A 737 12.74 131.53 -110.54
C LEU A 737 12.13 132.13 -111.83
N PRO A 738 10.91 131.77 -112.30
CA PRO A 738 10.32 132.40 -113.48
C PRO A 738 10.01 133.89 -113.28
N VAL A 739 9.60 134.32 -112.08
CA VAL A 739 9.36 135.74 -111.78
C VAL A 739 10.68 136.52 -111.82
N LYS A 740 11.77 135.95 -111.28
CA LYS A 740 13.11 136.55 -111.44
C LYS A 740 13.49 136.65 -112.92
N ARG A 741 13.29 135.59 -113.72
CA ARG A 741 13.61 135.61 -115.15
C ARG A 741 12.82 136.65 -115.94
N ALA A 742 11.56 136.89 -115.59
CA ALA A 742 10.77 137.98 -116.18
C ALA A 742 11.33 139.35 -115.81
N LEU A 743 11.65 139.60 -114.53
CA LEU A 743 12.29 140.83 -114.08
C LEU A 743 13.70 141.04 -114.68
N ASP A 744 14.47 139.97 -114.85
CA ASP A 744 15.78 139.99 -115.52
C ASP A 744 15.62 140.38 -117.01
N GLN A 745 14.54 139.94 -117.68
CA GLN A 745 14.21 140.31 -119.06
C GLN A 745 13.68 141.74 -119.18
N GLU A 746 12.82 142.19 -118.26
CA GLU A 746 12.35 143.57 -118.17
C GLU A 746 13.53 144.53 -117.92
N LEU A 747 14.47 144.18 -117.03
CA LEU A 747 15.70 144.94 -116.81
C LEU A 747 16.56 145.03 -118.07
N GLU A 748 16.68 143.97 -118.87
CA GLU A 748 17.44 144.01 -120.12
C GLU A 748 16.74 144.85 -121.19
N LEU A 749 15.41 144.82 -121.28
CA LEU A 749 14.63 145.72 -122.13
C LEU A 749 14.78 147.19 -121.67
N TYR A 750 14.70 147.45 -120.36
CA TYR A 750 14.92 148.80 -119.82
C TYR A 750 16.36 149.29 -120.02
N ARG A 751 17.37 148.41 -120.01
CA ARG A 751 18.76 148.73 -120.40
C ARG A 751 18.83 149.16 -121.85
N ILE A 752 18.27 148.39 -122.78
CA ILE A 752 18.26 148.74 -124.21
C ILE A 752 17.52 150.06 -124.47
N CYS A 753 16.38 150.28 -123.79
CA CYS A 753 15.67 151.56 -123.86
C CYS A 753 16.46 152.72 -123.24
N LEU A 754 17.19 152.49 -122.15
CA LEU A 754 18.03 153.49 -121.49
C LEU A 754 19.26 153.83 -122.33
N GLU A 755 19.89 152.85 -122.97
CA GLU A 755 21.00 153.01 -123.92
C GLU A 755 20.55 153.84 -125.14
N SER A 756 19.39 153.52 -125.72
CA SER A 756 18.77 154.33 -126.78
C SER A 756 18.38 155.76 -126.32
N CYS A 757 18.00 155.93 -125.05
CA CYS A 757 17.81 157.26 -124.47
C CYS A 757 19.12 157.99 -124.18
N GLN A 758 20.20 157.27 -123.89
CA GLN A 758 21.55 157.82 -123.69
C GLN A 758 22.17 158.28 -125.02
N ASP A 759 22.05 157.52 -126.11
CA ASP A 759 22.45 157.99 -127.44
C ASP A 759 21.78 159.32 -127.81
N ARG A 760 20.46 159.40 -127.60
CA ARG A 760 19.67 160.61 -127.83
C ARG A 760 19.97 161.73 -126.83
N LEU A 761 20.41 161.38 -125.61
CA LEU A 761 20.88 162.35 -124.63
C LEU A 761 22.26 162.88 -125.02
N ILE A 762 23.15 162.08 -125.61
CA ILE A 762 24.45 162.51 -126.15
C ILE A 762 24.28 163.45 -127.36
N GLU A 763 23.27 163.20 -128.22
CA GLU A 763 22.87 164.16 -129.27
C GLU A 763 22.41 165.51 -128.67
N LEU A 764 21.69 165.49 -127.55
CA LEU A 764 21.23 166.68 -126.84
C LEU A 764 22.34 167.32 -125.98
N GLU A 765 23.31 166.56 -125.48
CA GLU A 765 24.47 167.06 -124.73
C GLU A 765 25.37 167.89 -125.64
N LYS A 766 25.57 167.50 -126.91
CA LYS A 766 26.22 168.37 -127.93
C LYS A 766 25.47 169.68 -128.23
N ILE A 767 24.22 169.80 -127.80
CA ILE A 767 23.43 171.04 -127.86
C ILE A 767 23.47 171.80 -126.52
N LEU A 768 23.73 171.09 -125.41
CA LEU A 768 23.90 171.60 -124.04
C LEU A 768 25.35 171.90 -123.64
N GLU A 769 26.35 171.56 -124.46
CA GLU A 769 27.80 171.83 -124.28
C GLU A 769 28.19 173.34 -124.35
N ASN A 770 27.26 174.24 -124.01
CA ASN A 770 27.55 175.63 -123.61
C ASN A 770 27.58 175.73 -122.08
N PRO A 771 28.75 175.73 -121.43
CA PRO A 771 28.85 175.57 -119.98
C PRO A 771 28.69 176.89 -119.21
N ASN A 772 27.68 176.99 -118.33
CA ASN A 772 27.71 177.71 -117.04
C ASN A 772 26.32 177.74 -116.33
N ASP A 773 26.04 176.79 -115.43
CA ASP A 773 25.12 177.02 -114.29
C ASP A 773 25.39 176.02 -113.12
N PRO A 774 25.89 176.45 -111.94
CA PRO A 774 26.46 175.56 -110.92
C PRO A 774 25.51 175.13 -109.78
N ALA A 775 24.21 174.94 -110.03
CA ALA A 775 23.17 175.04 -108.98
C ALA A 775 22.67 173.74 -108.27
N ARG A 776 23.34 172.55 -108.31
CA ARG A 776 22.59 171.26 -108.21
C ARG A 776 23.08 170.04 -107.36
N VAL A 777 23.76 170.14 -106.20
CA VAL A 777 24.15 168.95 -105.36
C VAL A 777 24.20 169.17 -103.82
N ARG A 778 23.71 168.22 -102.96
CA ARG A 778 24.02 168.05 -101.48
C ARG A 778 23.49 166.71 -100.84
N PHE A 779 24.06 166.22 -99.70
CA PHE A 779 23.70 164.98 -98.90
C PHE A 779 23.80 165.14 -97.32
N LEU A 780 23.42 164.13 -96.46
CA LEU A 780 23.34 164.09 -94.94
C LEU A 780 23.41 162.64 -94.24
N ASP A 781 23.41 162.52 -92.87
CA ASP A 781 24.01 161.44 -91.97
C ASP A 781 23.23 160.84 -90.71
N GLY A 782 23.81 159.90 -89.88
CA GLY A 782 23.30 159.30 -88.57
C GLY A 782 24.30 158.47 -87.64
N THR A 783 23.97 158.03 -86.36
CA THR A 783 24.88 157.43 -85.30
C THR A 783 24.28 156.47 -84.18
N ASP A 784 25.09 155.91 -83.22
CA ASP A 784 24.85 154.77 -82.23
C ASP A 784 25.32 154.96 -80.73
N ASP A 785 25.21 153.95 -79.82
CA ASP A 785 25.15 154.03 -78.30
C ASP A 785 26.29 153.37 -77.42
N SER A 786 26.26 153.46 -76.06
CA SER A 786 27.41 153.42 -75.09
C SER A 786 27.56 152.25 -74.05
N PRO A 787 28.79 151.84 -73.61
CA PRO A 787 29.04 150.61 -72.84
C PRO A 787 28.81 150.57 -71.30
N GLU A 788 28.66 151.69 -70.57
CA GLU A 788 28.63 151.64 -69.07
C GLU A 788 27.47 150.80 -68.50
N MET A 789 26.36 150.66 -69.24
CA MET A 789 25.20 149.86 -68.80
C MET A 789 25.51 148.36 -68.70
N ILE A 790 26.57 147.87 -69.35
CA ILE A 790 26.90 146.45 -69.40
C ILE A 790 27.50 145.97 -68.07
N MET A 791 28.42 146.74 -67.47
CA MET A 791 29.14 146.33 -66.25
C MET A 791 28.19 146.13 -65.05
N ARG A 792 27.28 147.08 -64.81
CA ARG A 792 26.29 147.01 -63.70
C ARG A 792 25.37 145.78 -63.77
N LYS A 793 25.23 145.17 -64.95
CA LYS A 793 24.40 143.98 -65.17
C LYS A 793 25.14 142.67 -64.86
N LEU A 794 26.46 142.73 -64.71
CA LEU A 794 27.34 141.58 -64.44
C LEU A 794 27.46 141.34 -62.93
N GLU A 795 27.76 142.38 -62.14
CA GLU A 795 27.85 142.31 -60.66
C GLU A 795 26.57 141.74 -60.00
N GLN A 796 25.39 142.08 -60.56
CA GLN A 796 24.09 141.57 -60.08
C GLN A 796 23.89 140.05 -60.29
N LEU A 797 24.65 139.43 -61.19
CA LEU A 797 24.57 137.99 -61.45
C LEU A 797 25.52 137.22 -60.50
N GLU A 798 26.69 137.78 -60.20
CA GLU A 798 27.68 137.16 -59.30
C GLU A 798 27.16 137.05 -57.86
N GLN A 799 26.51 138.09 -57.33
CA GLN A 799 25.87 138.04 -56.01
C GLN A 799 24.73 136.99 -55.93
N ARG A 800 24.06 136.72 -57.05
CA ARG A 800 23.03 135.68 -57.16
C ARG A 800 23.60 134.26 -57.25
N LEU A 801 24.84 134.10 -57.69
CA LEU A 801 25.52 132.80 -57.74
C LEU A 801 25.94 132.39 -56.32
N SER A 802 26.66 133.26 -55.61
CA SER A 802 27.17 132.99 -54.25
C SER A 802 26.06 132.60 -53.26
N THR A 803 24.93 133.32 -53.28
CA THR A 803 23.75 133.01 -52.44
C THR A 803 23.01 131.71 -52.81
N LYS A 804 23.40 131.03 -53.91
CA LYS A 804 22.89 129.71 -54.29
C LYS A 804 23.82 128.56 -53.91
N GLU A 805 25.13 128.82 -53.90
CA GLU A 805 26.14 127.85 -53.47
C GLU A 805 26.04 127.57 -51.97
N GLU A 806 25.89 128.62 -51.16
CA GLU A 806 25.67 128.53 -49.70
C GLU A 806 24.41 127.70 -49.36
N GLN A 807 23.32 127.90 -50.11
CA GLN A 807 22.06 127.13 -49.99
C GLN A 807 22.14 125.69 -50.50
N SER A 808 23.24 125.26 -51.12
CA SER A 808 23.51 123.85 -51.42
C SER A 808 24.21 123.19 -50.24
N LEU A 809 25.27 123.82 -49.72
CA LEU A 809 26.10 123.28 -48.63
C LEU A 809 25.30 123.00 -47.35
N GLU A 810 24.33 123.87 -47.01
CA GLU A 810 23.41 123.60 -45.89
C GLU A 810 22.59 122.31 -46.08
N LYS A 811 22.15 122.04 -47.31
CA LYS A 811 21.31 120.86 -47.62
C LYS A 811 22.13 119.58 -47.63
N ASP A 812 23.34 119.62 -48.17
CA ASP A 812 24.25 118.48 -48.18
C ASP A 812 24.61 118.06 -46.74
N LEU A 813 24.80 119.03 -45.83
CA LEU A 813 25.03 118.77 -44.40
C LEU A 813 23.81 118.14 -43.70
N ILE A 814 22.58 118.59 -44.04
CA ILE A 814 21.34 117.98 -43.54
C ILE A 814 21.19 116.55 -44.09
N LEU A 815 21.51 116.32 -45.36
CA LEU A 815 21.43 115.00 -46.02
C LEU A 815 22.40 114.02 -45.35
N GLU A 816 23.62 114.46 -44.99
CA GLU A 816 24.56 113.62 -44.24
C GLU A 816 24.03 113.25 -42.84
N GLN A 817 23.41 114.19 -42.11
CA GLN A 817 22.78 113.88 -40.81
C GLN A 817 21.61 112.89 -40.94
N VAL A 818 20.78 113.03 -41.98
CA VAL A 818 19.67 112.12 -42.27
C VAL A 818 20.19 110.72 -42.61
N ASN A 819 21.23 110.60 -43.44
CA ASN A 819 21.85 109.31 -43.77
C ASN A 819 22.42 108.62 -42.52
N ARG A 820 23.16 109.33 -41.67
CA ARG A 820 23.68 108.81 -40.39
C ARG A 820 22.56 108.39 -39.43
N LEU A 821 21.36 108.96 -39.54
CA LEU A 821 20.17 108.51 -38.79
C LEU A 821 19.54 107.26 -39.39
N ILE A 822 19.48 107.15 -40.73
CA ILE A 822 18.99 105.97 -41.45
C ILE A 822 19.88 104.76 -41.18
N GLU A 823 21.21 104.91 -41.19
CA GLU A 823 22.16 103.83 -40.85
C GLU A 823 21.97 103.30 -39.42
N ARG A 824 21.76 104.21 -38.46
CA ARG A 824 21.45 103.88 -37.05
C ARG A 824 20.07 103.23 -36.86
N LEU A 825 19.13 103.46 -37.78
CA LEU A 825 17.84 102.78 -37.80
C LEU A 825 17.95 101.41 -38.48
N SER A 826 18.66 101.29 -39.61
CA SER A 826 18.91 100.00 -40.27
C SER A 826 19.62 99.06 -39.33
N THR A 827 20.77 99.44 -38.76
CA THR A 827 21.52 98.58 -37.83
C THR A 827 20.71 98.10 -36.61
N LYS A 828 19.75 98.90 -36.11
CA LYS A 828 18.80 98.47 -35.08
C LYS A 828 17.71 97.52 -35.60
N VAL A 829 17.16 97.79 -36.78
CA VAL A 829 16.19 96.93 -37.47
C VAL A 829 16.83 95.59 -37.84
N ASP A 830 18.07 95.60 -38.31
CA ASP A 830 18.84 94.42 -38.71
C ASP A 830 19.18 93.54 -37.50
N ALA A 831 19.60 94.12 -36.38
CA ALA A 831 19.71 93.37 -35.11
C ALA A 831 18.35 92.79 -34.66
N GLY A 832 17.24 93.54 -34.82
CA GLY A 832 15.90 93.07 -34.49
C GLY A 832 15.33 92.00 -35.42
N LYS A 833 15.85 91.85 -36.66
CA LYS A 833 15.41 90.81 -37.61
C LYS A 833 15.74 89.41 -37.11
N ASP A 834 16.92 89.19 -36.55
CA ASP A 834 17.30 87.85 -36.07
C ASP A 834 16.50 87.45 -34.83
N ASP A 835 16.26 88.37 -33.89
CA ASP A 835 15.40 88.11 -32.73
C ASP A 835 13.96 87.79 -33.13
N THR A 836 13.36 88.61 -34.01
CA THR A 836 11.99 88.39 -34.49
C THR A 836 11.86 87.15 -35.38
N LEU A 837 12.87 86.82 -36.19
CA LEU A 837 12.95 85.55 -36.93
C LEU A 837 13.10 84.35 -35.99
N SER A 838 13.87 84.46 -34.91
CA SER A 838 13.99 83.40 -33.89
C SER A 838 12.66 83.19 -33.17
N LEU A 839 11.93 84.27 -32.87
CA LEU A 839 10.62 84.22 -32.24
C LEU A 839 9.57 83.59 -33.18
N ALA A 840 9.56 84.00 -34.46
CA ALA A 840 8.67 83.42 -35.47
C ALA A 840 8.93 81.91 -35.67
N LYS A 841 10.19 81.47 -35.69
CA LYS A 841 10.57 80.05 -35.71
C LYS A 841 10.06 79.32 -34.46
N LYS A 842 10.36 79.83 -33.26
CA LYS A 842 9.88 79.26 -31.98
C LYS A 842 8.36 79.14 -31.91
N VAL A 843 7.61 80.15 -32.38
CA VAL A 843 6.14 80.12 -32.42
C VAL A 843 5.63 79.08 -33.41
N ASN A 844 6.25 78.94 -34.58
CA ASN A 844 5.87 77.93 -35.58
C ASN A 844 6.21 76.50 -35.10
N ASP A 845 7.35 76.31 -34.45
CA ASP A 845 7.73 75.05 -33.79
C ASP A 845 6.74 74.67 -32.68
N LEU A 846 6.28 75.64 -31.88
CA LEU A 846 5.24 75.42 -30.87
C LEU A 846 3.89 75.08 -31.52
N GLN A 847 3.49 75.76 -32.61
CA GLN A 847 2.27 75.41 -33.35
C GLN A 847 2.35 74.00 -33.95
N ASN A 848 3.50 73.58 -34.44
CA ASN A 848 3.68 72.23 -34.99
C ASN A 848 3.68 71.17 -33.89
N LYS A 849 4.35 71.41 -32.75
CA LYS A 849 4.22 70.57 -31.54
C LYS A 849 2.79 70.45 -31.05
N ILE A 850 2.02 71.54 -31.06
CA ILE A 850 0.58 71.53 -30.72
C ILE A 850 -0.19 70.67 -31.73
N LYS A 851 0.01 70.84 -33.04
CA LYS A 851 -0.63 69.99 -34.07
C LYS A 851 -0.27 68.51 -33.92
N ASP A 852 0.96 68.19 -33.53
CA ASP A 852 1.40 66.80 -33.30
C ASP A 852 0.80 66.20 -32.03
N ILE A 853 0.73 66.98 -30.94
CA ILE A 853 0.04 66.57 -29.70
C ILE A 853 -1.46 66.39 -29.99
N THR A 854 -2.11 67.31 -30.71
CA THR A 854 -3.52 67.17 -31.10
C THR A 854 -3.75 65.96 -32.02
N ARG A 855 -2.83 65.64 -32.95
CA ARG A 855 -2.91 64.42 -33.75
C ARG A 855 -2.78 63.15 -32.91
N LYS A 856 -1.84 63.11 -31.97
CA LYS A 856 -1.70 61.98 -31.01
C LYS A 856 -2.93 61.85 -30.11
N MET A 857 -3.45 62.97 -29.60
CA MET A 857 -4.66 63.02 -28.79
C MET A 857 -5.87 62.49 -29.58
N MET A 858 -6.05 62.90 -30.84
CA MET A 858 -7.10 62.38 -31.72
C MET A 858 -6.94 60.89 -32.02
N ALA A 859 -5.70 60.39 -32.20
CA ALA A 859 -5.45 58.96 -32.31
C ALA A 859 -5.88 58.21 -31.04
N THR A 860 -5.40 58.63 -29.86
CA THR A 860 -5.80 58.01 -28.57
C THR A 860 -7.30 58.15 -28.27
N LEU A 861 -7.96 59.21 -28.73
CA LEU A 861 -9.42 59.37 -28.62
C LEU A 861 -10.14 58.41 -29.57
N SER A 862 -9.62 58.17 -30.78
CA SER A 862 -10.19 57.18 -31.71
C SER A 862 -10.00 55.74 -31.21
N GLU A 863 -8.82 55.42 -30.64
CA GLU A 863 -8.55 54.16 -29.96
C GLU A 863 -9.49 53.96 -28.77
N LEU A 864 -9.62 54.97 -27.89
CA LEU A 864 -10.56 54.95 -26.77
C LEU A 864 -12.01 54.79 -27.24
N THR A 865 -12.40 55.42 -28.35
CA THR A 865 -13.76 55.29 -28.93
C THR A 865 -13.99 53.88 -29.46
N ILE A 866 -12.98 53.25 -30.07
CA ILE A 866 -13.04 51.84 -30.50
C ILE A 866 -13.20 50.93 -29.28
N TYR A 867 -12.34 51.07 -28.26
CA TYR A 867 -12.42 50.30 -27.02
C TYR A 867 -13.75 50.49 -26.28
N GLN A 868 -14.31 51.71 -26.25
CA GLN A 868 -15.66 51.95 -25.72
C GLN A 868 -16.73 51.27 -26.57
N SER A 869 -16.62 51.28 -27.90
CA SER A 869 -17.56 50.58 -28.78
C SER A 869 -17.49 49.06 -28.63
N ASP A 870 -16.30 48.50 -28.39
CA ASP A 870 -16.08 47.07 -28.22
C ASP A 870 -16.47 46.62 -26.81
N ALA A 871 -16.24 47.43 -25.78
CA ALA A 871 -16.78 47.20 -24.44
C ALA A 871 -18.33 47.22 -24.44
N LEU A 872 -18.95 48.13 -25.18
CA LEU A 872 -20.41 48.17 -25.34
C LEU A 872 -20.95 46.95 -26.11
N LYS A 873 -20.25 46.47 -27.16
CA LYS A 873 -20.60 45.21 -27.84
C LYS A 873 -20.47 44.02 -26.90
N LEU A 874 -19.34 43.88 -26.20
CA LEU A 874 -19.13 42.78 -25.25
C LEU A 874 -20.12 42.81 -24.09
N GLN A 875 -20.59 43.98 -23.65
CA GLN A 875 -21.67 44.09 -22.68
C GLN A 875 -23.03 43.69 -23.28
N GLN A 876 -23.30 44.02 -24.55
CA GLN A 876 -24.50 43.54 -25.26
C GLN A 876 -24.47 42.02 -25.46
N ASP A 877 -23.35 41.46 -25.95
CA ASP A 877 -23.13 40.02 -26.11
C ASP A 877 -23.26 39.30 -24.76
N LYS A 878 -22.68 39.86 -23.69
CA LYS A 878 -22.86 39.35 -22.31
C LYS A 878 -24.34 39.31 -21.95
N ASN A 879 -25.06 40.43 -22.07
CA ASN A 879 -26.49 40.50 -21.72
C ASN A 879 -27.32 39.51 -22.55
N ILE A 880 -27.01 39.34 -23.84
CA ILE A 880 -27.65 38.36 -24.73
C ILE A 880 -27.36 36.94 -24.23
N LYS A 881 -26.12 36.61 -23.84
CA LYS A 881 -25.78 35.29 -23.29
C LYS A 881 -26.35 35.05 -21.90
N GLU A 882 -26.49 36.05 -21.05
CA GLU A 882 -27.20 35.93 -19.77
C GLU A 882 -28.69 35.65 -19.99
N VAL A 883 -29.34 36.28 -20.98
CA VAL A 883 -30.74 35.99 -21.37
C VAL A 883 -30.88 34.60 -22.03
N GLU A 884 -29.96 34.21 -22.92
CA GLU A 884 -29.93 32.84 -23.47
C GLU A 884 -29.79 31.80 -22.35
N ILE A 885 -28.92 32.04 -21.37
CA ILE A 885 -28.71 31.14 -20.22
C ILE A 885 -29.97 31.09 -19.35
N GLN A 886 -30.64 32.21 -19.09
CA GLN A 886 -31.94 32.22 -18.39
C GLN A 886 -32.99 31.38 -19.13
N GLN A 887 -33.11 31.54 -20.44
CA GLN A 887 -34.01 30.71 -21.27
C GLN A 887 -33.60 29.23 -21.28
N CYS A 888 -32.30 28.92 -21.19
CA CYS A 888 -31.81 27.54 -21.05
C CYS A 888 -32.24 26.92 -19.70
N TYR A 889 -32.20 27.69 -18.61
CA TYR A 889 -32.70 27.26 -17.29
C TYR A 889 -34.22 27.10 -17.31
N GLU A 890 -34.98 28.07 -17.83
CA GLU A 890 -36.45 28.01 -17.94
C GLU A 890 -36.93 26.78 -18.74
N ARG A 891 -36.27 26.46 -19.87
CA ARG A 891 -36.55 25.24 -20.65
C ARG A 891 -36.21 23.97 -19.86
N MET A 892 -35.08 23.96 -19.16
CA MET A 892 -34.65 22.80 -18.37
C MET A 892 -35.58 22.54 -17.17
N GLU A 893 -36.11 23.58 -16.52
CA GLU A 893 -37.14 23.47 -15.48
C GLU A 893 -38.48 22.94 -16.04
N GLN A 894 -38.80 23.28 -17.29
CA GLN A 894 -39.95 22.73 -18.03
C GLN A 894 -39.70 21.29 -18.55
N GLY A 895 -38.51 20.73 -18.34
CA GLY A 895 -38.13 19.39 -18.80
C GLY A 895 -37.73 19.30 -20.28
N GLU A 896 -37.61 20.43 -20.98
CA GLU A 896 -37.16 20.51 -22.36
C GLU A 896 -35.62 20.57 -22.48
N PRO A 897 -35.02 20.22 -23.63
CA PRO A 897 -33.61 20.41 -23.88
C PRO A 897 -33.20 21.89 -23.70
N PRO A 898 -32.10 22.21 -22.99
CA PRO A 898 -31.75 23.60 -22.67
C PRO A 898 -31.57 24.51 -23.91
N SER A 899 -31.15 23.96 -25.05
CA SER A 899 -30.98 24.72 -26.30
C SER A 899 -31.32 23.86 -27.52
N GLU A 900 -31.86 24.47 -28.57
CA GLU A 900 -32.19 23.77 -29.82
C GLU A 900 -30.97 23.11 -30.48
N ASP A 901 -29.75 23.67 -30.34
CA ASP A 901 -28.57 23.02 -30.91
C ASP A 901 -28.14 21.78 -30.10
N LEU A 902 -28.33 21.80 -28.77
CA LEU A 902 -28.19 20.61 -27.93
C LEU A 902 -29.29 19.58 -28.21
N GLU A 903 -30.52 20.01 -28.49
CA GLU A 903 -31.58 19.12 -28.97
C GLU A 903 -31.17 18.47 -30.30
N ARG A 904 -30.73 19.26 -31.29
CA ARG A 904 -30.28 18.74 -32.60
C ARG A 904 -29.08 17.80 -32.46
N GLU A 905 -28.19 17.99 -31.48
CA GLU A 905 -27.11 17.04 -31.16
C GLU A 905 -27.62 15.77 -30.46
N TRP A 906 -28.56 15.89 -29.52
CA TRP A 906 -29.20 14.74 -28.86
C TRP A 906 -30.02 13.91 -29.85
N GLN A 907 -30.80 14.54 -30.73
CA GLN A 907 -31.50 13.89 -31.84
C GLN A 907 -30.52 13.16 -32.76
N ARG A 908 -29.43 13.81 -33.21
CA ARG A 908 -28.37 13.16 -34.01
C ARG A 908 -27.69 12.00 -33.26
N SER A 909 -27.48 12.11 -31.95
CA SER A 909 -26.94 11.03 -31.12
C SER A 909 -27.91 9.84 -31.04
N ASN A 910 -29.20 10.10 -30.83
CA ASN A 910 -30.27 9.10 -30.87
C ASN A 910 -30.39 8.42 -32.24
N GLU A 911 -30.32 9.17 -33.35
CA GLU A 911 -30.28 8.60 -34.69
C GLU A 911 -29.07 7.68 -34.88
N ILE A 912 -27.89 8.09 -34.41
CA ILE A 912 -26.67 7.27 -34.45
C ILE A 912 -26.81 6.02 -33.55
N GLU A 913 -27.44 6.12 -32.39
CA GLU A 913 -27.64 4.97 -31.50
C GLU A 913 -28.71 4.00 -32.04
N GLN A 914 -29.83 4.50 -32.56
CA GLN A 914 -30.83 3.69 -33.26
C GLN A 914 -30.23 3.01 -34.48
N LYS A 915 -29.39 3.72 -35.25
CA LYS A 915 -28.66 3.16 -36.39
C LYS A 915 -27.65 2.09 -35.95
N ARG A 916 -26.92 2.28 -34.86
CA ARG A 916 -26.05 1.23 -34.28
C ARG A 916 -26.85 0.02 -33.80
N LYS A 917 -28.05 0.23 -33.23
CA LYS A 917 -28.97 -0.85 -32.82
C LYS A 917 -29.53 -1.61 -34.03
N SER A 918 -29.85 -0.94 -35.14
CA SER A 918 -30.29 -1.60 -36.37
C SER A 918 -29.14 -2.28 -37.11
N GLU A 919 -27.96 -1.67 -37.22
CA GLU A 919 -26.74 -2.29 -37.76
C GLU A 919 -26.35 -3.54 -36.95
N ARG A 920 -26.52 -3.52 -35.63
CA ARG A 920 -26.32 -4.69 -34.77
C ARG A 920 -27.34 -5.81 -35.03
N LYS A 921 -28.64 -5.49 -35.10
CA LYS A 921 -29.68 -6.47 -35.47
C LYS A 921 -29.44 -7.08 -36.86
N MET A 922 -29.16 -6.23 -37.86
CA MET A 922 -28.82 -6.67 -39.23
C MET A 922 -27.57 -7.55 -39.28
N ARG A 923 -26.63 -7.39 -38.33
CA ARG A 923 -25.46 -8.24 -38.19
C ARG A 923 -25.80 -9.58 -37.53
N GLU A 924 -26.55 -9.55 -36.43
CA GLU A 924 -27.05 -10.74 -35.74
C GLU A 924 -28.02 -11.56 -36.62
N GLU A 925 -28.69 -10.94 -37.60
CA GLU A 925 -29.46 -11.60 -38.65
C GLU A 925 -28.56 -12.18 -39.74
N LYS A 926 -27.58 -11.43 -40.25
CA LYS A 926 -26.61 -11.97 -41.23
C LYS A 926 -25.78 -13.13 -40.71
N GLU A 927 -25.41 -13.12 -39.43
CA GLU A 927 -24.68 -14.23 -38.81
C GLU A 927 -25.58 -15.49 -38.75
N ARG A 928 -26.88 -15.35 -38.43
CA ARG A 928 -27.89 -16.44 -38.56
C ARG A 928 -28.14 -16.87 -40.02
N GLU A 929 -28.17 -15.95 -40.98
CA GLU A 929 -28.29 -16.28 -42.41
C GLU A 929 -27.08 -17.09 -42.87
N THR A 930 -25.86 -16.76 -42.44
CA THR A 930 -24.65 -17.54 -42.83
C THR A 930 -24.65 -18.96 -42.28
N GLU A 931 -25.25 -19.23 -41.13
CA GLU A 931 -25.49 -20.60 -40.65
C GLU A 931 -26.51 -21.35 -41.53
N HIS A 932 -27.47 -20.64 -42.13
CA HIS A 932 -28.49 -21.22 -43.01
C HIS A 932 -27.95 -21.61 -44.41
N PHE A 933 -26.82 -21.05 -44.84
CA PHE A 933 -26.15 -21.34 -46.13
C PHE A 933 -25.00 -22.39 -46.03
N LEU A 934 -24.88 -23.07 -44.90
CA LEU A 934 -23.87 -24.11 -44.65
C LEU A 934 -24.37 -25.50 -45.06
N LEU A 935 -23.77 -26.08 -46.11
CA LEU A 935 -24.07 -27.46 -46.52
C LEU A 935 -23.31 -28.48 -45.65
N PRO A 936 -23.86 -29.70 -45.43
CA PRO A 936 -23.16 -30.79 -44.76
C PRO A 936 -21.85 -31.13 -45.49
N GLY A 937 -20.72 -30.72 -44.91
CA GLY A 937 -19.40 -30.72 -45.58
C GLY A 937 -18.62 -29.41 -45.43
N GLY A 938 -19.24 -28.34 -44.92
CA GLY A 938 -18.55 -27.10 -44.53
C GLY A 938 -18.27 -26.13 -45.68
N ILE A 939 -18.89 -26.32 -46.84
CA ILE A 939 -18.81 -25.39 -47.98
C ILE A 939 -20.03 -24.46 -47.92
N ILE A 940 -19.78 -23.16 -47.91
CA ILE A 940 -20.82 -22.11 -47.89
C ILE A 940 -21.23 -21.80 -49.33
N THR A 941 -22.54 -21.83 -49.63
CA THR A 941 -23.07 -21.56 -50.98
C THR A 941 -23.98 -20.34 -51.01
N GLN A 942 -23.63 -19.31 -51.79
CA GLN A 942 -24.41 -18.06 -51.94
C GLN A 942 -25.63 -18.19 -52.89
N ALA A 943 -26.26 -19.36 -52.94
CA ALA A 943 -27.45 -19.60 -53.76
C ALA A 943 -28.69 -19.73 -52.87
N GLU A 944 -29.69 -18.88 -53.07
CA GLU A 944 -30.97 -18.96 -52.35
C GLU A 944 -31.67 -20.32 -52.61
N PRO A 945 -31.91 -21.16 -51.58
CA PRO A 945 -32.70 -22.37 -51.73
C PRO A 945 -34.15 -21.99 -52.05
N ARG A 946 -34.70 -22.49 -53.17
CA ARG A 946 -36.08 -22.16 -53.58
C ARG A 946 -37.11 -22.73 -52.59
N PRO A 947 -38.00 -21.92 -52.00
CA PRO A 947 -39.09 -22.42 -51.17
C PRO A 947 -40.03 -23.34 -51.98
N GLN A 948 -40.24 -24.57 -51.51
CA GLN A 948 -41.10 -25.56 -52.20
C GLN A 948 -42.54 -25.62 -51.64
N ALA A 949 -42.84 -24.88 -50.57
CA ALA A 949 -44.17 -24.79 -49.97
C ALA A 949 -44.39 -23.41 -49.34
N TYR A 950 -45.66 -23.07 -49.10
CA TYR A 950 -46.10 -21.94 -48.29
C TYR A 950 -46.95 -22.44 -47.12
N ALA A 951 -46.76 -21.86 -45.95
CA ALA A 951 -47.56 -22.09 -44.75
C ALA A 951 -48.33 -20.80 -44.40
N PRO A 952 -49.67 -20.79 -44.40
CA PRO A 952 -50.44 -19.69 -43.87
C PRO A 952 -50.32 -19.65 -42.33
N ASN A 953 -50.04 -18.47 -41.78
CA ASN A 953 -50.02 -18.24 -40.34
C ASN A 953 -51.37 -17.67 -39.88
N ASP A 954 -52.32 -18.57 -39.67
CA ASP A 954 -53.46 -18.37 -38.77
C ASP A 954 -53.42 -19.50 -37.73
N ASP A 955 -53.78 -19.21 -36.47
CA ASP A 955 -53.47 -20.09 -35.34
C ASP A 955 -54.29 -21.39 -35.29
N ALA A 956 -53.63 -22.44 -34.79
CA ALA A 956 -54.19 -23.71 -34.32
C ALA A 956 -54.91 -24.62 -35.35
N ASP A 957 -54.16 -25.22 -36.30
CA ASP A 957 -54.11 -26.69 -36.40
C ASP A 957 -52.96 -27.23 -37.29
N ILE A 958 -52.80 -28.56 -37.33
CA ILE A 958 -51.66 -29.29 -37.96
C ILE A 958 -51.51 -28.97 -39.46
N GLN A 959 -50.36 -28.41 -39.84
CA GLN A 959 -50.05 -28.04 -41.23
C GLN A 959 -49.45 -29.20 -42.05
N VAL A 960 -50.07 -29.52 -43.19
CA VAL A 960 -49.51 -30.38 -44.25
C VAL A 960 -49.39 -29.56 -45.54
N ALA A 961 -48.19 -29.54 -46.12
CA ALA A 961 -47.84 -28.68 -47.26
C ALA A 961 -48.64 -28.99 -48.53
N ARG A 962 -48.97 -27.95 -49.31
CA ARG A 962 -49.53 -28.03 -50.67
C ARG A 962 -48.62 -27.28 -51.66
N PRO A 963 -48.44 -27.78 -52.90
CA PRO A 963 -47.65 -27.10 -53.93
C PRO A 963 -48.37 -25.87 -54.49
N TYR A 964 -47.59 -24.89 -54.96
CA TYR A 964 -48.11 -23.67 -55.60
C TYR A 964 -48.87 -23.98 -56.89
N GLY A 965 -49.98 -23.26 -57.11
CA GLY A 965 -50.74 -23.29 -58.36
C GLY A 965 -50.08 -22.47 -59.49
N SER A 966 -50.82 -22.26 -60.58
CA SER A 966 -50.35 -21.62 -61.84
C SER A 966 -49.89 -20.16 -61.74
N HIS A 967 -49.92 -19.55 -60.55
CA HIS A 967 -49.54 -18.16 -60.29
C HIS A 967 -48.43 -18.12 -59.22
N ALA A 968 -47.26 -18.69 -59.53
CA ALA A 968 -46.10 -18.64 -58.64
C ALA A 968 -45.55 -17.20 -58.55
N PRO A 969 -45.18 -16.69 -57.35
CA PRO A 969 -44.66 -15.33 -57.19
C PRO A 969 -43.28 -15.18 -57.85
N PHE A 970 -43.20 -14.32 -58.87
CA PHE A 970 -41.96 -13.99 -59.56
C PHE A 970 -41.19 -12.91 -58.81
N LYS A 971 -39.98 -13.22 -58.32
CA LYS A 971 -39.05 -12.27 -57.70
C LYS A 971 -38.38 -11.42 -58.80
N PRO A 972 -38.62 -10.09 -58.89
CA PRO A 972 -38.00 -9.24 -59.90
C PRO A 972 -36.48 -9.16 -59.69
N SER A 973 -35.72 -9.15 -60.79
CA SER A 973 -34.26 -8.96 -60.75
C SER A 973 -33.90 -7.51 -60.42
N GLU A 974 -33.00 -7.30 -59.47
CA GLU A 974 -32.56 -5.96 -59.07
C GLU A 974 -31.87 -5.19 -60.22
N PRO A 975 -32.07 -3.87 -60.33
CA PRO A 975 -31.41 -3.05 -61.35
C PRO A 975 -29.91 -2.89 -61.05
N GLY A 976 -29.07 -3.24 -62.02
CA GLY A 976 -27.61 -3.23 -61.87
C GLY A 976 -27.02 -1.87 -61.47
N ALA A 977 -25.91 -1.91 -60.70
CA ALA A 977 -25.34 -0.80 -59.93
C ALA A 977 -24.90 0.47 -60.70
N ASN A 978 -25.02 0.51 -62.03
CA ASN A 978 -24.60 1.63 -62.88
C ASN A 978 -25.62 2.79 -62.93
N MET A 979 -26.83 2.66 -62.37
CA MET A 979 -27.85 3.73 -62.37
C MET A 979 -27.62 4.87 -61.34
N ARG A 980 -26.37 5.17 -60.96
CA ARG A 980 -26.05 6.19 -59.93
C ARG A 980 -26.09 7.65 -60.40
N HIS A 981 -26.39 7.93 -61.67
CA HIS A 981 -26.31 9.28 -62.26
C HIS A 981 -27.59 9.76 -62.97
N ILE A 982 -28.73 9.76 -62.26
CA ILE A 982 -29.93 10.52 -62.67
C ILE A 982 -30.35 11.43 -61.51
N ARG A 983 -30.22 12.75 -61.70
CA ARG A 983 -30.79 13.75 -60.77
C ARG A 983 -32.31 13.82 -60.97
N LYS A 984 -33.07 13.71 -59.88
CA LYS A 984 -34.52 14.04 -59.91
C LYS A 984 -34.69 15.56 -60.10
N PRO A 985 -35.65 16.03 -60.91
CA PRO A 985 -35.94 17.46 -61.01
C PRO A 985 -36.66 17.96 -59.75
N ASN A 986 -36.31 19.15 -59.27
CA ASN A 986 -37.02 19.77 -58.15
C ASN A 986 -38.41 20.25 -58.62
N PRO A 987 -39.51 19.90 -57.92
CA PRO A 987 -40.78 20.58 -58.12
C PRO A 987 -40.65 22.03 -57.66
N LYS A 988 -41.28 22.96 -58.40
CA LYS A 988 -41.47 24.33 -57.90
C LYS A 988 -42.62 24.33 -56.88
N PRO A 989 -42.53 25.10 -55.78
CA PRO A 989 -43.70 25.38 -54.96
C PRO A 989 -44.74 26.13 -55.80
N ILE A 990 -46.02 25.91 -55.47
CA ILE A 990 -47.16 26.62 -56.07
C ILE A 990 -47.60 27.67 -55.06
N GLU A 991 -47.82 28.90 -55.50
CA GLU A 991 -48.35 29.98 -54.69
C GLU A 991 -49.89 29.87 -54.60
N ILE A 992 -50.41 29.57 -53.40
CA ILE A 992 -51.75 29.90 -52.91
C ILE A 992 -51.60 30.25 -51.42
#